data_AF-G9EME1-F1
#
_entry.id   AF-G9EME1-F1
#
_cell.length_a   1.000
_cell.length_b   1.000
_cell.length_c   1.000
_cell.angle_alpha   90.00
_cell.angle_beta   90.00
_cell.angle_gamma   90.00
#
_symmetry.space_group_name_H-M   'P 1'
#
loop_
_entity.id
_entity.type
_entity.pdbx_description
1 polymer ?
#
loop_
_entity_poly.entity_id
_entity_poly.type
_entity_poly.pdbx_seq_one_letter_code
_entity_poly.pdbx_strand_id
1 'polypeptide(L)'
;MRFNSEAERKQHCQANLIPQQLWRTYFFFDSQLSEFELEIMNKVDEFALPSLDFQALPDNKKRAIWLAFVFSHPDASDDALMQIAHQLTIKPQSLFLNAIAYGRTSFFEKLISIYSASLEEMIISDNYRAFFLATEMGHLAIVDRLLRIVNERGPHQLQTMITAGGGYGAFCNAAHWGHLAVMKLLVRVLGELEPEQMQSMLVSNNYYVFILAARSGHLSMMKYLITLAPEEKIQAMLTTQYYDAFRFAASNGYLEVIEYLLSLSPDKVQAMLSADNYSSFRKAAENNHGPLAKYLLNFSSVFAYAERHDHEYGITYIYPFVQERLDIIRSHRERLEQESSNMIFDLVEPEEAKLGFYLIRNLIRRNDATLTDEIRFLIEIPALIALAHRAIDGNQTNELLRLALRVGNQAAAELLLALPSVLELAEQHNYYRDEARGAFDLRQLAQDKESSVQALSIVEQKSLQLADKHYGPMIKQAGVPHIMTALRYTLALRYEQKPAQIICDDGSTLVLPLEWQDFQALLLTTKEKNLALQAYYQHTDHTAWRYLLKPNPWMAENASYVYVNPNKTSERWSTFEQYQPLIVMLFLAALDEEIASYGGYTPENRLEHFIAELAYIGRAHNWDESRFKRSTTGNFIIDKNGNRISEECDDLRGDKPSCFSGVKRRLFQSVLGNPLLKILTGDDIKEELRSFVREHFNVIINDGNREILKKAWQAYIDELDKEALDLLKKTLDISITQQEHFLDLMKNKYGEQFTFFQRQVLKAFALDSKDAHASRFEYVGLQQLLQGTAVSGSPSNIGFFAQTPDPINIVESPQSNLTG
;
A
#
# COMPACT_ATOMS: atom_id res chain seq x y z
N MET A 1 -8.26 14.43 -45.01
CA MET A 1 -7.98 13.65 -43.78
C MET A 1 -8.02 14.58 -42.57
N ARG A 2 -8.87 14.28 -41.57
CA ARG A 2 -9.02 15.08 -40.33
C ARG A 2 -8.53 14.27 -39.14
N PHE A 3 -7.85 14.93 -38.20
CA PHE A 3 -7.30 14.29 -37.00
C PHE A 3 -7.94 14.93 -35.77
N ASN A 4 -8.53 14.12 -34.91
CA ASN A 4 -9.29 14.59 -33.75
C ASN A 4 -8.42 14.69 -32.50
N SER A 5 -7.29 13.96 -32.46
CA SER A 5 -6.32 14.02 -31.36
C SER A 5 -4.89 14.25 -31.85
N GLU A 6 -4.04 14.77 -30.96
CA GLU A 6 -2.61 14.93 -31.26
C GLU A 6 -1.90 13.57 -31.40
N ALA A 7 -2.35 12.56 -30.65
CA ALA A 7 -1.84 11.20 -30.74
C ALA A 7 -2.08 10.60 -32.13
N GLU A 8 -3.30 10.72 -32.67
CA GLU A 8 -3.63 10.31 -34.04
C GLU A 8 -2.75 11.03 -35.07
N ARG A 9 -2.55 12.35 -34.90
CA ARG A 9 -1.71 13.15 -35.80
C ARG A 9 -0.26 12.67 -35.81
N LYS A 10 0.32 12.41 -34.63
CA LYS A 10 1.72 11.98 -34.48
C LYS A 10 1.99 10.61 -35.09
N GLN A 11 0.98 9.75 -35.22
CA GLN A 11 1.13 8.43 -35.85
C GLN A 11 1.19 8.49 -37.38
N HIS A 12 0.74 9.58 -37.99
CA HIS A 12 0.70 9.71 -39.44
C HIS A 12 1.96 10.39 -39.99
N CYS A 13 2.65 9.75 -40.93
CA CYS A 13 3.99 10.15 -41.37
C CYS A 13 4.05 11.60 -41.89
N GLN A 14 3.11 12.04 -42.74
CA GLN A 14 3.09 13.43 -43.23
C GLN A 14 2.62 14.43 -42.17
N ALA A 15 1.48 14.17 -41.51
CA ALA A 15 0.91 15.07 -40.51
C ALA A 15 1.85 15.32 -39.32
N ASN A 16 2.71 14.36 -38.99
CA ASN A 16 3.71 14.48 -37.93
C ASN A 16 4.84 15.48 -38.27
N LEU A 17 5.11 15.74 -39.56
CA LEU A 17 6.13 16.71 -39.98
C LEU A 17 5.74 18.16 -39.69
N ILE A 18 4.43 18.45 -39.61
CA ILE A 18 3.93 19.80 -39.38
C ILE A 18 3.98 20.12 -37.88
N PRO A 19 4.53 21.27 -37.46
CA PRO A 19 4.53 21.67 -36.05
C PRO A 19 3.12 21.77 -35.45
N GLN A 20 2.99 21.41 -34.17
CA GLN A 20 1.69 21.43 -33.47
C GLN A 20 1.07 22.83 -33.44
N GLN A 21 1.90 23.86 -33.30
CA GLN A 21 1.52 25.28 -33.29
C GLN A 21 0.69 25.66 -34.52
N LEU A 22 1.02 25.09 -35.69
CA LEU A 22 0.36 25.43 -36.95
C LEU A 22 -0.90 24.60 -37.18
N TRP A 23 -1.01 23.44 -36.52
CA TRP A 23 -2.00 22.43 -36.85
C TRP A 23 -3.45 22.85 -36.60
N ARG A 24 -3.73 23.37 -35.41
CA ARG A 24 -5.10 23.72 -34.98
C ARG A 24 -5.53 25.12 -35.41
N THR A 25 -4.65 25.87 -36.08
CA THR A 25 -4.96 27.23 -36.48
C THR A 25 -5.78 27.21 -37.77
N TYR A 26 -6.91 27.93 -37.77
CA TYR A 26 -7.75 28.10 -38.97
C TYR A 26 -7.00 28.81 -40.11
N PHE A 27 -5.94 29.55 -39.76
CA PHE A 27 -5.09 30.27 -40.70
C PHE A 27 -4.23 29.34 -41.58
N PHE A 28 -3.94 28.13 -41.09
CA PHE A 28 -3.13 27.12 -41.76
C PHE A 28 -3.97 25.84 -41.99
N PHE A 29 -3.80 24.82 -41.16
CA PHE A 29 -4.30 23.47 -41.45
C PHE A 29 -5.70 23.16 -40.90
N ASP A 30 -6.21 23.90 -39.90
CA ASP A 30 -7.54 23.66 -39.29
C ASP A 30 -7.80 22.17 -38.93
N SER A 31 -6.78 21.51 -38.36
CA SER A 31 -6.79 20.09 -37.99
C SER A 31 -7.04 19.09 -39.13
N GLN A 32 -6.75 19.47 -40.38
CA GLN A 32 -6.92 18.61 -41.55
C GLN A 32 -5.79 18.75 -42.57
N LEU A 33 -5.54 17.67 -43.31
CA LEU A 33 -4.76 17.65 -44.55
C LEU A 33 -5.67 17.24 -45.70
N SER A 34 -5.70 18.05 -46.74
CA SER A 34 -6.33 17.74 -48.03
C SER A 34 -5.52 16.71 -48.81
N GLU A 35 -6.17 16.03 -49.76
CA GLU A 35 -5.48 15.08 -50.65
C GLU A 35 -4.37 15.75 -51.45
N PHE A 36 -4.55 17.03 -51.83
CA PHE A 36 -3.55 17.80 -52.54
C PHE A 36 -2.31 18.10 -51.69
N GLU A 37 -2.48 18.46 -50.42
CA GLU A 37 -1.36 18.63 -49.49
C GLU A 37 -0.60 17.32 -49.31
N LEU A 38 -1.31 16.19 -49.21
CA LEU A 38 -0.68 14.87 -49.10
C LEU A 38 0.07 14.47 -50.39
N GLU A 39 -0.48 14.76 -51.56
CA GLU A 39 0.18 14.51 -52.85
C GLU A 39 1.51 15.27 -52.93
N ILE A 40 1.49 16.56 -52.62
CA ILE A 40 2.69 17.40 -52.63
C ILE A 40 3.71 16.92 -51.62
N MET A 41 3.29 16.51 -50.42
CA MET A 41 4.19 15.99 -49.39
C MET A 41 4.85 14.65 -49.77
N ASN A 42 4.32 13.93 -50.76
CA ASN A 42 4.83 12.64 -51.22
C ASN A 42 5.65 12.72 -52.52
N LYS A 43 5.65 13.87 -53.20
CA LYS A 43 6.54 14.06 -54.36
C LYS A 43 7.98 14.07 -53.87
N VAL A 44 8.90 13.49 -54.67
CA VAL A 44 10.31 13.35 -54.29
C VAL A 44 11.21 14.32 -55.08
N ASP A 45 10.87 14.66 -56.34
CA ASP A 45 11.82 15.31 -57.25
C ASP A 45 11.22 16.38 -58.21
N GLU A 46 9.97 16.79 -58.04
CA GLU A 46 9.36 17.80 -58.94
C GLU A 46 8.96 19.09 -58.18
N PHE A 47 9.71 20.17 -58.40
CA PHE A 47 9.30 21.55 -58.03
C PHE A 47 8.19 22.11 -58.94
N ALA A 48 7.47 21.24 -59.65
CA ALA A 48 6.33 21.56 -60.50
C ALA A 48 5.05 21.10 -59.79
N LEU A 49 4.22 22.07 -59.42
CA LEU A 49 2.90 21.79 -58.87
C LEU A 49 1.98 21.25 -59.99
N PRO A 50 1.04 20.34 -59.66
CA PRO A 50 0.02 19.88 -60.61
C PRO A 50 -0.74 21.06 -61.21
N SER A 51 -1.30 20.91 -62.42
CA SER A 51 -2.09 21.95 -63.09
C SER A 51 -3.42 22.18 -62.37
N LEU A 52 -3.38 22.96 -61.30
CA LEU A 52 -4.51 23.50 -60.56
C LEU A 52 -4.65 25.00 -60.86
N ASP A 53 -5.88 25.51 -60.87
CA ASP A 53 -6.09 26.97 -60.88
C ASP A 53 -5.83 27.53 -59.48
N PHE A 54 -4.57 27.88 -59.22
CA PHE A 54 -4.18 28.50 -57.94
C PHE A 54 -4.75 29.89 -57.75
N GLN A 55 -5.24 30.59 -58.79
CA GLN A 55 -5.85 31.92 -58.61
C GLN A 55 -7.19 31.82 -57.89
N ALA A 56 -7.97 30.78 -58.17
CA ALA A 56 -9.28 30.54 -57.57
C ALA A 56 -9.22 30.05 -56.10
N LEU A 57 -8.06 29.58 -55.62
CA LEU A 57 -7.92 29.08 -54.25
C LEU A 57 -7.91 30.20 -53.20
N PRO A 58 -8.55 29.99 -52.03
CA PRO A 58 -8.40 30.88 -50.87
C PRO A 58 -6.95 30.97 -50.38
N ASP A 59 -6.55 32.16 -49.89
CA ASP A 59 -5.16 32.43 -49.47
C ASP A 59 -4.68 31.51 -48.33
N ASN A 60 -5.55 31.17 -47.37
CA ASN A 60 -5.22 30.23 -46.30
C ASN A 60 -4.89 28.83 -46.82
N LYS A 61 -5.56 28.36 -47.88
CA LYS A 61 -5.23 27.07 -48.51
C LYS A 61 -3.90 27.12 -49.23
N LYS A 62 -3.59 28.21 -49.93
CA LYS A 62 -2.25 28.41 -50.53
C LYS A 62 -1.15 28.38 -49.48
N ARG A 63 -1.37 29.03 -48.33
CA ARG A 63 -0.43 29.03 -47.21
C ARG A 63 -0.19 27.63 -46.64
N ALA A 64 -1.27 26.87 -46.41
CA ALA A 64 -1.21 25.51 -45.89
C ALA A 64 -0.47 24.57 -46.84
N ILE A 65 -0.74 24.67 -48.15
CA ILE A 65 -0.04 23.91 -49.20
C ILE A 65 1.47 24.20 -49.19
N TRP A 66 1.85 25.48 -49.15
CA TRP A 66 3.26 25.85 -49.10
C TRP A 66 3.94 25.34 -47.83
N LEU A 67 3.27 25.42 -46.68
CA LEU A 67 3.80 24.88 -45.42
C LEU A 67 3.94 23.36 -45.47
N ALA A 68 2.95 22.65 -46.02
CA ALA A 68 3.02 21.21 -46.23
C ALA A 68 4.23 20.82 -47.08
N PHE A 69 4.48 21.56 -48.17
CA PHE A 69 5.67 21.38 -49.01
C PHE A 69 6.97 21.57 -48.23
N VAL A 70 7.16 22.69 -47.54
CA VAL A 70 8.45 22.96 -46.86
C VAL A 70 8.74 22.04 -45.68
N PHE A 71 7.72 21.55 -44.99
CA PHE A 71 7.91 20.57 -43.90
C PHE A 71 8.15 19.15 -44.42
N SER A 72 7.75 18.83 -45.66
CA SER A 72 8.09 17.56 -46.32
C SER A 72 9.42 17.61 -47.08
N HIS A 73 9.88 18.80 -47.46
CA HIS A 73 11.09 19.01 -48.25
C HIS A 73 12.06 19.99 -47.56
N PRO A 74 12.63 19.63 -46.39
CA PRO A 74 13.49 20.53 -45.63
C PRO A 74 14.78 20.94 -46.36
N ASP A 75 15.23 20.14 -47.32
CA ASP A 75 16.46 20.36 -48.08
C ASP A 75 16.27 21.25 -49.32
N ALA A 76 15.03 21.64 -49.65
CA ALA A 76 14.76 22.51 -50.80
C ALA A 76 15.55 23.82 -50.70
N SER A 77 16.08 24.32 -51.83
CA SER A 77 16.82 25.59 -51.83
C SER A 77 15.90 26.80 -51.63
N ASP A 78 16.42 27.91 -51.14
CA ASP A 78 15.63 29.14 -50.97
C ASP A 78 15.10 29.70 -52.30
N ASP A 79 15.69 29.35 -53.44
CA ASP A 79 15.16 29.64 -54.77
C ASP A 79 13.97 28.75 -55.13
N ALA A 80 14.06 27.45 -54.83
CA ALA A 80 12.95 26.53 -55.02
C ALA A 80 11.74 26.91 -54.14
N LEU A 81 11.98 27.30 -52.88
CA LEU A 81 10.92 27.78 -51.98
C LEU A 81 10.20 29.02 -52.53
N MET A 82 10.96 29.96 -53.12
CA MET A 82 10.40 31.13 -53.82
C MET A 82 9.62 30.72 -55.07
N GLN A 83 10.16 29.80 -55.88
CA GLN A 83 9.50 29.31 -57.09
C GLN A 83 8.13 28.69 -56.77
N ILE A 84 8.04 27.86 -55.74
CA ILE A 84 6.77 27.27 -55.29
C ILE A 84 5.80 28.34 -54.78
N ALA A 85 6.29 29.34 -54.03
CA ALA A 85 5.44 30.45 -53.59
C ALA A 85 4.85 31.25 -54.77
N HIS A 86 5.65 31.47 -55.83
CA HIS A 86 5.21 32.13 -57.05
C HIS A 86 4.19 31.29 -57.83
N GLN A 87 4.41 29.99 -57.99
CA GLN A 87 3.44 29.08 -58.63
C GLN A 87 2.10 29.07 -57.89
N LEU A 88 2.13 29.08 -56.55
CA LEU A 88 0.94 29.15 -55.71
C LEU A 88 0.28 30.53 -55.71
N THR A 89 0.90 31.57 -56.30
CA THR A 89 0.41 32.96 -56.27
C THR A 89 0.18 33.49 -54.85
N ILE A 90 1.08 33.15 -53.91
CA ILE A 90 0.98 33.59 -52.51
C ILE A 90 1.29 35.09 -52.41
N LYS A 91 0.45 35.82 -51.67
CA LYS A 91 0.67 37.25 -51.41
C LYS A 91 1.94 37.48 -50.59
N PRO A 92 2.69 38.58 -50.81
CA PRO A 92 3.90 38.88 -50.05
C PRO A 92 3.74 38.81 -48.52
N GLN A 93 2.66 39.40 -47.97
CA GLN A 93 2.35 39.33 -46.54
C GLN A 93 2.18 37.87 -46.05
N SER A 94 1.47 37.05 -46.82
CA SER A 94 1.23 35.65 -46.48
C SER A 94 2.49 34.80 -46.57
N LEU A 95 3.34 35.06 -47.56
CA LEU A 95 4.64 34.40 -47.69
C LEU A 95 5.59 34.79 -46.55
N PHE A 96 5.57 36.05 -46.12
CA PHE A 96 6.34 36.54 -44.98
C PHE A 96 5.94 35.81 -43.68
N LEU A 97 4.64 35.68 -43.39
CA LEU A 97 4.14 34.90 -42.26
C LEU A 97 4.49 33.40 -42.36
N ASN A 98 4.41 32.81 -43.56
CA ASN A 98 4.80 31.43 -43.81
C ASN A 98 6.30 31.19 -43.56
N ALA A 99 7.15 32.12 -43.98
CA ALA A 99 8.60 32.04 -43.73
C ALA A 99 8.91 32.11 -42.23
N ILE A 100 8.20 32.96 -41.49
CA ILE A 100 8.29 33.01 -40.03
C ILE A 100 7.84 31.68 -39.43
N ALA A 101 6.70 31.12 -39.86
CA ALA A 101 6.23 29.83 -39.38
C ALA A 101 7.26 28.71 -39.63
N TYR A 102 7.84 28.69 -40.82
CA TYR A 102 8.83 27.69 -41.21
C TYR A 102 10.15 27.81 -40.42
N GLY A 103 10.61 29.02 -40.14
CA GLY A 103 11.74 29.27 -39.24
C GLY A 103 13.12 29.24 -39.89
N ARG A 104 13.23 29.01 -41.21
CA ARG A 104 14.52 29.02 -41.90
C ARG A 104 15.06 30.44 -42.05
N THR A 105 16.14 30.72 -41.35
CA THR A 105 16.75 32.06 -41.27
C THR A 105 17.24 32.57 -42.62
N SER A 106 17.84 31.73 -43.46
CA SER A 106 18.32 32.14 -44.80
C SER A 106 17.18 32.60 -45.70
N PHE A 107 16.09 31.84 -45.73
CA PHE A 107 14.89 32.19 -46.49
C PHE A 107 14.24 33.47 -45.94
N PHE A 108 14.17 33.62 -44.62
CA PHE A 108 13.63 34.81 -43.99
C PHE A 108 14.43 36.07 -44.33
N GLU A 109 15.78 36.03 -44.28
CA GLU A 109 16.62 37.16 -44.70
C GLU A 109 16.50 37.45 -46.20
N LYS A 110 16.33 36.42 -47.04
CA LYS A 110 16.03 36.61 -48.47
C LYS A 110 14.74 37.39 -48.66
N LEU A 111 13.67 37.07 -47.92
CA LEU A 111 12.42 37.82 -48.00
C LEU A 111 12.56 39.26 -47.48
N ILE A 112 13.31 39.48 -46.41
CA ILE A 112 13.60 40.83 -45.90
C ILE A 112 14.27 41.68 -46.97
N SER A 113 15.23 41.12 -47.72
CA SER A 113 15.92 41.88 -48.78
C SER A 113 14.98 42.21 -49.94
N ILE A 114 14.14 41.27 -50.38
CA ILE A 114 13.17 41.44 -51.47
C ILE A 114 12.09 42.47 -51.10
N TYR A 115 11.52 42.38 -49.89
CA TYR A 115 10.37 43.19 -49.46
C TYR A 115 10.75 44.35 -48.53
N SER A 116 12.01 44.81 -48.59
CA SER A 116 12.55 45.85 -47.71
C SER A 116 11.68 47.13 -47.63
N ALA A 117 11.08 47.55 -48.75
CA ALA A 117 10.23 48.74 -48.80
C ALA A 117 8.89 48.60 -48.03
N SER A 118 8.31 47.40 -47.97
CA SER A 118 7.03 47.12 -47.30
C SER A 118 7.18 46.46 -45.93
N LEU A 119 8.41 46.15 -45.51
CA LEU A 119 8.72 45.32 -44.35
C LEU A 119 8.07 45.84 -43.05
N GLU A 120 7.98 47.15 -42.88
CA GLU A 120 7.36 47.75 -41.69
C GLU A 120 5.87 47.45 -41.62
N GLU A 121 5.15 47.72 -42.70
CA GLU A 121 3.73 47.42 -42.82
C GLU A 121 3.49 45.93 -42.57
N MET A 122 4.37 45.07 -43.09
CA MET A 122 4.29 43.63 -42.88
C MET A 122 4.44 43.22 -41.42
N ILE A 123 5.35 43.86 -40.67
CA ILE A 123 5.59 43.58 -39.24
C ILE A 123 4.45 44.11 -38.36
N ILE A 124 3.94 45.32 -38.61
CA ILE A 124 2.91 45.97 -37.77
C ILE A 124 1.51 45.41 -38.04
N SER A 125 1.27 44.92 -39.26
CA SER A 125 -0.03 44.38 -39.68
C SER A 125 -0.61 43.36 -38.69
N ASP A 126 -1.94 43.33 -38.62
CA ASP A 126 -2.71 42.45 -37.75
C ASP A 126 -2.24 42.48 -36.28
N ASN A 127 -1.90 43.69 -35.79
CA ASN A 127 -1.40 43.93 -34.44
C ASN A 127 -0.15 43.09 -34.12
N TYR A 128 0.89 43.21 -34.95
CA TYR A 128 2.17 42.51 -34.77
C TYR A 128 2.08 40.98 -34.84
N ARG A 129 1.15 40.42 -35.64
CA ARG A 129 0.97 38.96 -35.78
C ARG A 129 2.25 38.24 -36.20
N ALA A 130 3.05 38.85 -37.07
CA ALA A 130 4.35 38.32 -37.49
C ALA A 130 5.29 38.05 -36.30
N PHE A 131 5.38 39.01 -35.38
CA PHE A 131 6.18 38.89 -34.17
C PHE A 131 5.63 37.83 -33.22
N PHE A 132 4.30 37.81 -32.99
CA PHE A 132 3.67 36.79 -32.15
C PHE A 132 3.81 35.38 -32.71
N LEU A 133 3.74 35.22 -34.03
CA LEU A 133 3.96 33.93 -34.68
C LEU A 133 5.42 33.48 -34.49
N ALA A 134 6.40 34.37 -34.62
CA ALA A 134 7.80 34.05 -34.39
C ALA A 134 8.04 33.56 -32.94
N THR A 135 7.39 34.19 -31.95
CA THR A 135 7.49 33.78 -30.54
C THR A 135 6.70 32.52 -30.21
N GLU A 136 5.56 32.30 -30.86
CA GLU A 136 4.76 31.06 -30.79
C GLU A 136 5.56 29.86 -31.29
N MET A 137 6.27 30.04 -32.40
CA MET A 137 7.12 29.01 -33.00
C MET A 137 8.46 28.81 -32.29
N GLY A 138 8.92 29.81 -31.53
CA GLY A 138 10.18 29.74 -30.78
C GLY A 138 11.43 30.04 -31.59
N HIS A 139 11.29 30.65 -32.77
CA HIS A 139 12.40 30.91 -33.68
C HIS A 139 13.24 32.10 -33.21
N LEU A 140 14.13 31.85 -32.25
CA LEU A 140 14.93 32.88 -31.56
C LEU A 140 15.62 33.87 -32.51
N ALA A 141 16.25 33.38 -33.58
CA ALA A 141 16.95 34.23 -34.54
C ALA A 141 16.01 35.17 -35.30
N ILE A 142 14.81 34.68 -35.66
CA ILE A 142 13.79 35.51 -36.31
C ILE A 142 13.21 36.52 -35.33
N VAL A 143 12.95 36.11 -34.09
CA VAL A 143 12.49 37.03 -33.02
C VAL A 143 13.52 38.15 -32.80
N ASP A 144 14.79 37.81 -32.63
CA ASP A 144 15.88 38.79 -32.46
C ASP A 144 15.99 39.71 -33.68
N ARG A 145 15.86 39.16 -34.88
CA ARG A 145 15.90 39.94 -36.12
C ARG A 145 14.75 40.95 -36.21
N LEU A 146 13.53 40.51 -35.93
CA LEU A 146 12.35 41.38 -35.90
C LEU A 146 12.49 42.49 -34.85
N LEU A 147 12.98 42.16 -33.65
CA LEU A 147 13.27 43.14 -32.59
C LEU A 147 14.26 44.20 -33.07
N ARG A 148 15.36 43.81 -33.73
CA ARG A 148 16.36 44.75 -34.26
C ARG A 148 15.79 45.67 -35.35
N ILE A 149 15.04 45.12 -36.30
CA ILE A 149 14.42 45.90 -37.39
C ILE A 149 13.48 46.98 -36.84
N VAL A 150 12.68 46.64 -35.83
CA VAL A 150 11.78 47.62 -35.19
C VAL A 150 12.56 48.59 -34.30
N ASN A 151 13.59 48.12 -33.58
CA ASN A 151 14.44 48.98 -32.76
C ASN A 151 15.15 50.08 -33.56
N GLU A 152 15.63 49.76 -34.77
CA GLU A 152 16.27 50.72 -35.69
C GLU A 152 15.35 51.91 -36.03
N ARG A 153 14.03 51.74 -35.91
CA ARG A 153 13.01 52.76 -36.23
C ARG A 153 12.57 53.58 -35.02
N GLY A 154 12.80 53.07 -33.81
CA GLY A 154 12.62 53.83 -32.57
C GLY A 154 12.15 52.97 -31.39
N PRO A 155 12.55 53.34 -30.16
CA PRO A 155 12.27 52.56 -28.95
C PRO A 155 10.77 52.47 -28.63
N HIS A 156 9.97 53.48 -28.99
CA HIS A 156 8.53 53.50 -28.71
C HIS A 156 7.76 52.43 -29.50
N GLN A 157 8.11 52.23 -30.77
CA GLN A 157 7.48 51.20 -31.61
C GLN A 157 7.88 49.81 -31.15
N LEU A 158 9.15 49.64 -30.75
CA LEU A 158 9.64 48.40 -30.15
C LEU A 158 8.91 48.06 -28.85
N GLN A 159 8.76 49.04 -27.95
CA GLN A 159 7.98 48.90 -26.72
C GLN A 159 6.53 48.51 -27.03
N THR A 160 5.90 49.19 -27.98
CA THR A 160 4.53 48.87 -28.41
C THR A 160 4.42 47.43 -28.90
N MET A 161 5.34 46.96 -29.74
CA MET A 161 5.35 45.59 -30.23
C MET A 161 5.54 44.55 -29.12
N ILE A 162 6.48 44.77 -28.20
CA ILE A 162 6.80 43.84 -27.10
C ILE A 162 5.64 43.73 -26.10
N THR A 163 4.90 44.82 -25.88
CA THR A 163 3.80 44.89 -24.91
C THR A 163 2.41 44.62 -25.51
N ALA A 164 2.31 44.52 -26.83
CA ALA A 164 1.06 44.31 -27.56
C ALA A 164 0.35 42.97 -27.22
N GLY A 165 -0.88 42.84 -27.74
CA GLY A 165 -1.65 41.59 -27.67
C GLY A 165 -2.46 41.38 -26.39
N GLY A 166 -2.90 42.47 -25.73
CA GLY A 166 -3.84 42.38 -24.61
C GLY A 166 -3.24 41.84 -23.29
N GLY A 167 -1.93 42.04 -23.07
CA GLY A 167 -1.23 41.64 -21.85
C GLY A 167 0.03 40.84 -22.11
N TYR A 168 0.98 41.41 -22.86
CA TYR A 168 2.29 40.79 -23.13
C TYR A 168 2.18 39.47 -23.92
N GLY A 169 1.49 39.49 -25.06
CA GLY A 169 1.17 38.29 -25.86
C GLY A 169 2.40 37.47 -26.29
N ALA A 170 3.49 38.14 -26.63
CA ALA A 170 4.76 37.48 -26.98
C ALA A 170 5.35 36.65 -25.82
N PHE A 171 5.25 37.16 -24.59
CA PHE A 171 5.70 36.46 -23.38
C PHE A 171 4.77 35.28 -23.08
N CYS A 172 3.46 35.46 -23.25
CA CYS A 172 2.47 34.39 -23.11
C CYS A 172 2.73 33.23 -24.10
N ASN A 173 3.01 33.54 -25.37
CA ASN A 173 3.37 32.53 -26.38
C ASN A 173 4.66 31.79 -25.99
N ALA A 174 5.71 32.51 -25.61
CA ALA A 174 6.96 31.90 -25.19
C ALA A 174 6.77 31.01 -23.94
N ALA A 175 5.94 31.41 -22.99
CA ALA A 175 5.61 30.64 -21.80
C ALA A 175 4.76 29.40 -22.10
N HIS A 176 3.73 29.54 -22.94
CA HIS A 176 2.84 28.44 -23.32
C HIS A 176 3.55 27.33 -24.08
N TRP A 177 4.51 27.69 -24.94
CA TRP A 177 5.26 26.73 -25.76
C TRP A 177 6.65 26.40 -25.22
N GLY A 178 7.03 26.95 -24.07
CA GLY A 178 8.27 26.58 -23.36
C GLY A 178 9.55 27.15 -23.96
N HIS A 179 9.47 28.18 -24.79
CA HIS A 179 10.59 28.80 -25.48
C HIS A 179 11.41 29.71 -24.55
N LEU A 180 12.14 29.10 -23.60
CA LEU A 180 12.88 29.82 -22.56
C LEU A 180 13.92 30.80 -23.12
N ALA A 181 14.58 30.47 -24.24
CA ALA A 181 15.54 31.37 -24.87
C ALA A 181 14.87 32.64 -25.41
N VAL A 182 13.69 32.49 -26.03
CA VAL A 182 12.86 33.62 -26.49
C VAL A 182 12.39 34.43 -25.28
N MET A 183 11.89 33.79 -24.22
CA MET A 183 11.50 34.47 -22.99
C MET A 183 12.65 35.32 -22.42
N LYS A 184 13.85 34.75 -22.28
CA LYS A 184 15.03 35.48 -21.78
C LYS A 184 15.40 36.66 -22.67
N LEU A 185 15.33 36.50 -23.99
CA LEU A 185 15.55 37.60 -24.93
C LEU A 185 14.52 38.72 -24.72
N LEU A 186 13.22 38.39 -24.68
CA LEU A 186 12.15 39.36 -24.47
C LEU A 186 12.27 40.08 -23.13
N VAL A 187 12.60 39.35 -22.07
CA VAL A 187 12.84 39.90 -20.73
C VAL A 187 14.01 40.88 -20.73
N ARG A 188 15.12 40.52 -21.37
CA ARG A 188 16.28 41.40 -21.51
C ARG A 188 15.91 42.69 -22.24
N VAL A 189 15.28 42.58 -23.41
CA VAL A 189 14.93 43.77 -24.22
C VAL A 189 13.92 44.65 -23.47
N LEU A 190 12.91 44.08 -22.82
CA LEU A 190 11.97 44.85 -22.01
C LEU A 190 12.66 45.53 -20.82
N GLY A 191 13.58 44.84 -20.14
CA GLY A 191 14.35 45.41 -19.03
C GLY A 191 15.30 46.51 -19.46
N GLU A 192 15.87 46.46 -20.67
CA GLU A 192 16.69 47.53 -21.24
C GLU A 192 15.85 48.76 -21.62
N LEU A 193 14.61 48.57 -22.06
CA LEU A 193 13.70 49.66 -22.44
C LEU A 193 13.03 50.30 -21.23
N GLU A 194 12.45 49.49 -20.35
CA GLU A 194 11.56 49.92 -19.26
C GLU A 194 11.65 48.96 -18.06
N PRO A 195 12.68 49.10 -17.20
CA PRO A 195 12.86 48.25 -16.02
C PRO A 195 11.62 48.18 -15.13
N GLU A 196 10.87 49.28 -15.02
CA GLU A 196 9.67 49.41 -14.18
C GLU A 196 8.51 48.53 -14.69
N GLN A 197 8.46 48.24 -16.00
CA GLN A 197 7.40 47.42 -16.61
C GLN A 197 7.64 45.92 -16.48
N MET A 198 8.81 45.49 -15.99
CA MET A 198 9.11 44.06 -15.80
C MET A 198 8.09 43.40 -14.87
N GLN A 199 7.69 44.09 -13.81
CA GLN A 199 6.69 43.59 -12.88
C GLN A 199 5.29 43.56 -13.51
N SER A 200 4.97 44.55 -14.36
CA SER A 200 3.70 44.61 -15.09
C SER A 200 3.49 43.39 -15.98
N MET A 201 4.56 42.94 -16.65
CA MET A 201 4.55 41.71 -17.46
C MET A 201 4.18 40.47 -16.64
N LEU A 202 4.77 40.34 -15.44
CA LEU A 202 4.51 39.19 -14.57
C LEU A 202 3.09 39.17 -13.99
N VAL A 203 2.55 40.33 -13.59
CA VAL A 203 1.22 40.42 -12.94
C VAL A 203 0.05 40.48 -13.93
N SER A 204 0.34 40.75 -15.21
CA SER A 204 -0.69 40.93 -16.24
C SER A 204 -1.66 39.75 -16.31
N ASN A 205 -2.95 40.07 -16.50
CA ASN A 205 -4.04 39.10 -16.59
C ASN A 205 -4.02 38.07 -15.43
N ASN A 206 -3.78 38.55 -14.20
CA ASN A 206 -3.71 37.73 -12.99
C ASN A 206 -2.63 36.65 -13.06
N TYR A 207 -1.41 37.04 -13.45
CA TYR A 207 -0.24 36.16 -13.60
C TYR A 207 -0.38 35.11 -14.71
N TYR A 208 -1.05 35.47 -15.80
CA TYR A 208 -1.38 34.53 -16.88
C TYR A 208 -0.17 33.84 -17.51
N VAL A 209 0.96 34.54 -17.64
CA VAL A 209 2.21 33.97 -18.17
C VAL A 209 2.73 32.79 -17.33
N PHE A 210 2.60 32.86 -16.01
CA PHE A 210 2.98 31.77 -15.10
C PHE A 210 1.99 30.60 -15.17
N ILE A 211 0.69 30.92 -15.24
CA ILE A 211 -0.37 29.92 -15.40
C ILE A 211 -0.20 29.14 -16.71
N LEU A 212 0.13 29.80 -17.82
CA LEU A 212 0.39 29.15 -19.11
C LEU A 212 1.59 28.21 -19.06
N ALA A 213 2.69 28.63 -18.41
CA ALA A 213 3.85 27.76 -18.22
C ALA A 213 3.50 26.50 -17.42
N ALA A 214 2.71 26.65 -16.34
CA ALA A 214 2.26 25.52 -15.52
C ALA A 214 1.28 24.60 -16.26
N ARG A 215 0.29 25.18 -16.94
CA ARG A 215 -0.68 24.45 -17.79
C ARG A 215 -0.02 23.66 -18.91
N SER A 216 1.17 24.05 -19.33
CA SER A 216 1.90 23.43 -20.45
C SER A 216 3.11 22.60 -19.98
N GLY A 217 3.33 22.49 -18.66
CA GLY A 217 4.35 21.61 -18.09
C GLY A 217 5.78 22.16 -18.15
N HIS A 218 5.97 23.44 -18.42
CA HIS A 218 7.29 24.03 -18.64
C HIS A 218 7.95 24.47 -17.32
N LEU A 219 8.41 23.50 -16.52
CA LEU A 219 9.01 23.74 -15.21
C LEU A 219 10.20 24.72 -15.24
N SER A 220 11.11 24.60 -16.22
CA SER A 220 12.25 25.52 -16.37
C SER A 220 11.81 26.97 -16.61
N MET A 221 10.70 27.15 -17.33
CA MET A 221 10.08 28.47 -17.53
C MET A 221 9.53 29.01 -16.22
N MET A 222 8.78 28.21 -15.47
CA MET A 222 8.23 28.60 -14.17
C MET A 222 9.31 29.01 -13.17
N LYS A 223 10.39 28.21 -13.06
CA LYS A 223 11.56 28.53 -12.24
C LYS A 223 12.15 29.88 -12.63
N TYR A 224 12.32 30.13 -13.93
CA TYR A 224 12.83 31.41 -14.41
C TYR A 224 11.88 32.57 -14.08
N LEU A 225 10.57 32.44 -14.30
CA LEU A 225 9.58 33.48 -13.97
C LEU A 225 9.58 33.81 -12.47
N ILE A 226 9.78 32.83 -11.60
CA ILE A 226 9.93 33.04 -10.15
C ILE A 226 11.20 33.85 -9.84
N THR A 227 12.32 33.61 -10.52
CA THR A 227 13.54 34.43 -10.32
C THR A 227 13.36 35.90 -10.72
N LEU A 228 12.36 36.21 -11.56
CA LEU A 228 12.04 37.58 -11.96
C LEU A 228 11.03 38.25 -11.03
N ALA A 229 10.32 37.47 -10.21
CA ALA A 229 9.26 37.97 -9.35
C ALA A 229 9.84 38.52 -8.04
N PRO A 230 9.41 39.71 -7.60
CA PRO A 230 9.64 40.16 -6.23
C PRO A 230 9.04 39.17 -5.22
N GLU A 231 9.70 38.98 -4.09
CA GLU A 231 9.32 38.00 -3.06
C GLU A 231 7.85 38.18 -2.62
N GLU A 232 7.43 39.44 -2.43
CA GLU A 232 6.07 39.79 -2.02
C GLU A 232 4.99 39.43 -3.04
N LYS A 233 5.35 39.19 -4.30
CA LYS A 233 4.42 38.81 -5.38
C LYS A 233 4.38 37.30 -5.64
N ILE A 234 5.33 36.52 -5.14
CA ILE A 234 5.39 35.07 -5.37
C ILE A 234 4.13 34.38 -4.82
N GLN A 235 3.71 34.70 -3.60
CA GLN A 235 2.52 34.06 -3.01
C GLN A 235 1.24 34.42 -3.76
N ALA A 236 1.09 35.67 -4.23
CA ALA A 236 -0.05 36.07 -5.06
C ALA A 236 -0.05 35.34 -6.41
N MET A 237 1.12 35.15 -7.03
CA MET A 237 1.28 34.38 -8.26
C MET A 237 0.87 32.91 -8.09
N LEU A 238 1.18 32.28 -6.95
CA LEU A 238 0.86 30.88 -6.67
C LEU A 238 -0.62 30.66 -6.31
N THR A 239 -1.27 31.66 -5.72
CA THR A 239 -2.64 31.53 -5.17
C THR A 239 -3.74 32.14 -6.05
N THR A 240 -3.36 32.89 -7.09
CA THR A 240 -4.28 33.54 -8.03
C THR A 240 -5.31 32.57 -8.63
N GLN A 241 -6.52 33.08 -8.89
CA GLN A 241 -7.62 32.36 -9.53
C GLN A 241 -7.87 30.96 -8.94
N TYR A 242 -7.93 30.84 -7.62
CA TYR A 242 -8.12 29.55 -6.93
C TYR A 242 -7.05 28.51 -7.31
N TYR A 243 -5.78 28.91 -7.31
CA TYR A 243 -4.63 28.04 -7.59
C TYR A 243 -4.64 27.46 -9.03
N ASP A 244 -4.98 28.27 -10.02
CA ASP A 244 -5.09 27.84 -11.43
C ASP A 244 -3.83 27.16 -11.97
N ALA A 245 -2.64 27.67 -11.63
CA ALA A 245 -1.38 27.04 -12.04
C ALA A 245 -1.29 25.58 -11.57
N PHE A 246 -1.68 25.32 -10.31
CA PHE A 246 -1.71 23.98 -9.73
C PHE A 246 -2.78 23.11 -10.38
N ARG A 247 -4.01 23.63 -10.51
CA ARG A 247 -5.15 22.88 -11.09
C ARG A 247 -4.92 22.51 -12.54
N PHE A 248 -4.39 23.43 -13.36
CA PHE A 248 -4.12 23.14 -14.77
C PHE A 248 -2.91 22.22 -14.95
N ALA A 249 -1.85 22.36 -14.15
CA ALA A 249 -0.74 21.40 -14.17
C ALA A 249 -1.24 19.98 -13.83
N ALA A 250 -2.12 19.85 -12.83
CA ALA A 250 -2.69 18.58 -12.45
C ALA A 250 -3.61 17.99 -13.53
N SER A 251 -4.45 18.83 -14.13
CA SER A 251 -5.33 18.44 -15.23
C SER A 251 -4.57 17.95 -16.48
N ASN A 252 -3.29 18.30 -16.64
CA ASN A 252 -2.45 17.82 -17.75
C ASN A 252 -1.40 16.79 -17.31
N GLY A 253 -1.42 16.36 -16.04
CA GLY A 253 -0.58 15.27 -15.55
C GLY A 253 0.88 15.62 -15.24
N TYR A 254 1.22 16.91 -15.10
CA TYR A 254 2.60 17.34 -14.89
C TYR A 254 3.04 17.23 -13.42
N LEU A 255 3.42 16.01 -13.01
CA LEU A 255 3.84 15.71 -11.63
C LEU A 255 4.98 16.60 -11.12
N GLU A 256 6.04 16.80 -11.92
CA GLU A 256 7.19 17.63 -11.52
C GLU A 256 6.80 19.10 -11.24
N VAL A 257 5.80 19.61 -11.96
CA VAL A 257 5.26 20.96 -11.72
C VAL A 257 4.45 20.99 -10.42
N ILE A 258 3.67 19.95 -10.14
CA ILE A 258 2.91 19.81 -8.90
C ILE A 258 3.85 19.77 -7.69
N GLU A 259 4.87 18.92 -7.72
CA GLU A 259 5.88 18.83 -6.65
C GLU A 259 6.58 20.18 -6.44
N TYR A 260 6.95 20.86 -7.53
CA TYR A 260 7.56 22.18 -7.43
C TYR A 260 6.62 23.22 -6.81
N LEU A 261 5.36 23.29 -7.23
CA LEU A 261 4.38 24.23 -6.67
C LEU A 261 4.12 23.98 -5.17
N LEU A 262 4.04 22.71 -4.74
CA LEU A 262 3.90 22.37 -3.32
C LEU A 262 5.14 22.79 -2.51
N SER A 263 6.34 22.66 -3.09
CA SER A 263 7.59 23.05 -2.41
C SER A 263 7.72 24.57 -2.19
N LEU A 264 7.05 25.39 -2.99
CA LEU A 264 7.13 26.85 -2.91
C LEU A 264 6.23 27.46 -1.81
N SER A 265 5.15 26.78 -1.44
CA SER A 265 4.25 27.23 -0.37
C SER A 265 3.79 26.06 0.52
N PRO A 266 4.67 25.51 1.37
CA PRO A 266 4.34 24.40 2.26
C PRO A 266 3.13 24.68 3.16
N ASP A 267 2.92 25.93 3.56
CA ASP A 267 1.79 26.38 4.40
C ASP A 267 0.44 26.40 3.65
N LYS A 268 0.46 26.35 2.31
CA LYS A 268 -0.74 26.37 1.44
C LYS A 268 -1.07 25.04 0.80
N VAL A 269 -0.30 23.98 1.07
CA VAL A 269 -0.49 22.63 0.49
C VAL A 269 -1.95 22.18 0.59
N GLN A 270 -2.55 22.24 1.78
CA GLN A 270 -3.93 21.80 1.98
C GLN A 270 -4.95 22.64 1.18
N ALA A 271 -4.70 23.94 1.04
CA ALA A 271 -5.58 24.83 0.27
C ALA A 271 -5.44 24.58 -1.25
N MET A 272 -4.22 24.30 -1.75
CA MET A 272 -3.99 23.91 -3.14
C MET A 272 -4.66 22.58 -3.47
N LEU A 273 -4.54 21.58 -2.59
CA LEU A 273 -5.11 20.24 -2.78
C LEU A 273 -6.64 20.26 -2.79
N SER A 274 -7.27 21.05 -1.91
CA SER A 274 -8.73 21.13 -1.78
C SER A 274 -9.38 22.14 -2.72
N ALA A 275 -8.58 22.94 -3.45
CA ALA A 275 -9.07 23.96 -4.36
C ALA A 275 -10.07 23.43 -5.38
N ASP A 276 -11.16 24.19 -5.58
CA ASP A 276 -12.26 23.86 -6.48
C ASP A 276 -12.76 22.40 -6.30
N ASN A 277 -12.98 22.03 -5.03
CA ASN A 277 -13.44 20.70 -4.63
C ASN A 277 -12.51 19.58 -5.13
N TYR A 278 -11.25 19.64 -4.74
CA TYR A 278 -10.22 18.66 -5.11
C TYR A 278 -10.06 18.50 -6.63
N SER A 279 -10.20 19.60 -7.38
CA SER A 279 -10.14 19.61 -8.84
C SER A 279 -8.84 19.02 -9.39
N SER A 280 -7.73 19.15 -8.67
CA SER A 280 -6.43 18.61 -9.05
C SER A 280 -6.46 17.08 -9.16
N PHE A 281 -6.93 16.39 -8.11
CA PHE A 281 -7.09 14.93 -8.12
C PHE A 281 -8.15 14.49 -9.13
N ARG A 282 -9.33 15.13 -9.12
CA ARG A 282 -10.43 14.78 -10.02
C ARG A 282 -10.01 14.82 -11.49
N LYS A 283 -9.35 15.91 -11.92
CA LYS A 283 -8.91 16.07 -13.31
C LYS A 283 -7.75 15.14 -13.66
N ALA A 284 -6.84 14.88 -12.72
CA ALA A 284 -5.79 13.89 -12.93
C ALA A 284 -6.38 12.48 -13.16
N ALA A 285 -7.41 12.09 -12.38
CA ALA A 285 -8.11 10.83 -12.56
C ALA A 285 -8.94 10.79 -13.86
N GLU A 286 -9.79 11.80 -14.11
CA GLU A 286 -10.64 11.92 -15.32
C GLU A 286 -9.81 11.85 -16.61
N ASN A 287 -8.60 12.42 -16.62
CA ASN A 287 -7.71 12.43 -17.79
C ASN A 287 -6.69 11.26 -17.80
N ASN A 288 -6.87 10.25 -16.93
CA ASN A 288 -6.03 9.06 -16.83
C ASN A 288 -4.54 9.32 -16.52
N HIS A 289 -4.24 10.37 -15.76
CA HIS A 289 -2.88 10.66 -15.28
C HIS A 289 -2.55 9.85 -14.01
N GLY A 290 -2.49 8.53 -14.16
CA GLY A 290 -2.33 7.56 -13.06
C GLY A 290 -1.20 7.86 -12.07
N PRO A 291 0.04 8.13 -12.50
CA PRO A 291 1.14 8.45 -11.58
C PRO A 291 0.87 9.66 -10.70
N LEU A 292 0.31 10.73 -11.27
CA LEU A 292 -0.06 11.93 -10.52
C LEU A 292 -1.24 11.66 -9.57
N ALA A 293 -2.29 10.98 -10.03
CA ALA A 293 -3.42 10.64 -9.18
C ALA A 293 -2.97 9.81 -7.96
N LYS A 294 -2.10 8.81 -8.18
CA LYS A 294 -1.49 8.00 -7.12
C LYS A 294 -0.63 8.84 -6.17
N TYR A 295 0.19 9.75 -6.70
CA TYR A 295 0.97 10.68 -5.88
C TYR A 295 0.06 11.50 -4.96
N LEU A 296 -1.02 12.10 -5.51
CA LEU A 296 -1.97 12.92 -4.76
C LEU A 296 -2.72 12.14 -3.67
N LEU A 297 -2.95 10.83 -3.84
CA LEU A 297 -3.58 9.98 -2.82
C LEU A 297 -2.72 9.78 -1.56
N ASN A 298 -1.42 10.12 -1.59
CA ASN A 298 -0.62 10.11 -0.35
C ASN A 298 -0.98 11.24 0.60
N PHE A 299 -1.70 12.28 0.15
CA PHE A 299 -2.23 13.32 1.03
C PHE A 299 -3.54 12.85 1.66
N SER A 300 -3.56 12.75 3.00
CA SER A 300 -4.68 12.19 3.77
C SER A 300 -6.03 12.82 3.41
N SER A 301 -6.07 14.15 3.20
CA SER A 301 -7.27 14.88 2.83
C SER A 301 -7.79 14.57 1.42
N VAL A 302 -6.90 14.35 0.45
CA VAL A 302 -7.24 13.94 -0.91
C VAL A 302 -7.78 12.51 -0.90
N PHE A 303 -7.09 11.60 -0.19
CA PHE A 303 -7.55 10.23 -0.03
C PHE A 303 -8.93 10.18 0.64
N ALA A 304 -9.13 10.95 1.71
CA ALA A 304 -10.41 11.06 2.42
C ALA A 304 -11.53 11.60 1.53
N TYR A 305 -11.23 12.50 0.60
CA TYR A 305 -12.19 12.90 -0.43
C TYR A 305 -12.47 11.73 -1.37
N ALA A 306 -11.44 11.17 -1.99
CA ALA A 306 -11.57 10.21 -3.07
C ALA A 306 -12.21 8.88 -2.63
N GLU A 307 -11.92 8.37 -1.43
CA GLU A 307 -12.50 7.11 -0.95
C GLU A 307 -14.01 7.16 -0.74
N ARG A 308 -14.58 8.36 -0.52
CA ARG A 308 -16.03 8.55 -0.40
C ARG A 308 -16.74 8.44 -1.76
N HIS A 309 -16.00 8.69 -2.83
CA HIS A 309 -16.43 8.58 -4.23
C HIS A 309 -16.03 7.21 -4.79
N ASP A 310 -16.47 6.17 -4.10
CA ASP A 310 -16.08 4.79 -4.36
C ASP A 310 -16.51 4.30 -5.75
N HIS A 311 -17.65 4.78 -6.26
CA HIS A 311 -18.11 4.45 -7.60
C HIS A 311 -17.19 5.06 -8.67
N GLU A 312 -16.70 6.27 -8.45
CA GLU A 312 -15.86 7.01 -9.41
C GLU A 312 -14.39 6.55 -9.35
N TYR A 313 -13.86 6.27 -8.16
CA TYR A 313 -12.42 6.06 -7.95
C TYR A 313 -12.05 4.73 -7.31
N GLY A 314 -13.02 3.99 -6.73
CA GLY A 314 -12.82 2.78 -5.92
C GLY A 314 -11.93 1.75 -6.59
N ILE A 315 -12.44 1.12 -7.65
CA ILE A 315 -11.76 0.02 -8.35
C ILE A 315 -10.45 0.49 -9.01
N THR A 316 -10.45 1.66 -9.65
CA THR A 316 -9.34 2.12 -10.49
C THR A 316 -8.16 2.65 -9.67
N TYR A 317 -8.42 3.41 -8.60
CA TYR A 317 -7.39 4.14 -7.87
C TYR A 317 -7.33 3.77 -6.40
N ILE A 318 -8.46 3.68 -5.71
CA ILE A 318 -8.49 3.55 -4.24
C ILE A 318 -8.12 2.14 -3.79
N TYR A 319 -8.73 1.08 -4.33
CA TYR A 319 -8.45 -0.29 -3.87
C TYR A 319 -7.00 -0.72 -4.13
N PRO A 320 -6.41 -0.46 -5.31
CA PRO A 320 -4.99 -0.77 -5.54
C PRO A 320 -4.08 0.04 -4.61
N PHE A 321 -4.38 1.32 -4.39
CA PHE A 321 -3.62 2.17 -3.47
C PHE A 321 -3.70 1.69 -2.02
N VAL A 322 -4.91 1.32 -1.55
CA VAL A 322 -5.11 0.76 -0.21
C VAL A 322 -4.30 -0.52 -0.03
N GLN A 323 -4.35 -1.43 -0.99
CA GLN A 323 -3.57 -2.67 -0.92
C GLN A 323 -2.07 -2.41 -0.86
N GLU A 324 -1.56 -1.53 -1.73
CA GLU A 324 -0.15 -1.15 -1.74
C GLU A 324 0.29 -0.52 -0.41
N ARG A 325 -0.53 0.36 0.18
CA ARG A 325 -0.24 0.95 1.49
C ARG A 325 -0.27 -0.10 2.61
N LEU A 326 -1.20 -1.04 2.58
CA LEU A 326 -1.24 -2.17 3.52
C LEU A 326 0.03 -3.02 3.41
N ASP A 327 0.47 -3.35 2.19
CA ASP A 327 1.68 -4.12 1.94
C ASP A 327 2.93 -3.38 2.44
N ILE A 328 3.00 -2.05 2.25
CA ILE A 328 4.09 -1.20 2.78
C ILE A 328 4.10 -1.22 4.31
N ILE A 329 2.95 -1.04 4.95
CA ILE A 329 2.82 -1.04 6.43
C ILE A 329 3.23 -2.42 6.98
N ARG A 330 2.76 -3.52 6.38
CA ARG A 330 3.15 -4.90 6.75
C ARG A 330 4.65 -5.13 6.59
N SER A 331 5.21 -4.76 5.44
CA SER A 331 6.65 -4.91 5.18
C SER A 331 7.50 -4.07 6.14
N HIS A 332 7.00 -2.92 6.60
CA HIS A 332 7.70 -2.12 7.59
C HIS A 332 7.64 -2.78 8.98
N ARG A 333 6.48 -3.30 9.38
CA ARG A 333 6.31 -4.07 10.62
C ARG A 333 7.20 -5.31 10.64
N GLU A 334 7.19 -6.12 9.59
CA GLU A 334 8.00 -7.34 9.48
C GLU A 334 9.50 -7.04 9.58
N ARG A 335 9.99 -5.97 8.95
CA ARG A 335 11.39 -5.55 9.08
C ARG A 335 11.74 -5.17 10.53
N LEU A 336 10.86 -4.45 11.22
CA LEU A 336 11.09 -4.13 12.64
C LEU A 336 11.08 -5.37 13.53
N GLU A 337 10.17 -6.31 13.29
CA GLU A 337 10.09 -7.59 14.02
C GLU A 337 11.34 -8.45 13.80
N GLN A 338 11.91 -8.46 12.58
CA GLN A 338 13.17 -9.15 12.27
C GLN A 338 14.40 -8.50 12.92
N GLU A 339 14.43 -7.17 12.99
CA GLU A 339 15.53 -6.42 13.60
C GLU A 339 15.49 -6.47 15.13
N SER A 340 14.31 -6.60 15.74
CA SER A 340 14.12 -6.63 17.20
C SER A 340 12.78 -7.24 17.60
N SER A 341 12.81 -8.39 18.28
CA SER A 341 11.64 -9.12 18.80
C SER A 341 10.77 -8.33 19.81
N ASN A 342 11.21 -7.15 20.28
CA ASN A 342 10.55 -6.36 21.33
C ASN A 342 10.12 -4.94 20.87
N MET A 343 10.31 -4.56 19.61
CA MET A 343 9.85 -3.24 19.14
C MET A 343 8.39 -3.30 18.69
N ILE A 344 7.57 -2.42 19.27
CA ILE A 344 6.17 -2.21 18.84
C ILE A 344 6.19 -1.34 17.59
N PHE A 345 5.61 -1.85 16.50
CA PHE A 345 5.41 -1.08 15.28
C PHE A 345 4.35 0.01 15.50
N ASP A 346 4.65 1.25 15.08
CA ASP A 346 3.72 2.37 15.14
C ASP A 346 3.90 3.35 13.97
N LEU A 347 2.87 4.14 13.69
CA LEU A 347 2.88 5.21 12.68
C LEU A 347 3.18 6.55 13.35
N VAL A 348 4.46 6.93 13.35
CA VAL A 348 4.96 8.12 14.07
C VAL A 348 4.55 9.43 13.38
N GLU A 349 4.49 9.43 12.05
CA GLU A 349 4.18 10.63 11.28
C GLU A 349 2.67 10.93 11.31
N PRO A 350 2.23 12.13 11.75
CA PRO A 350 0.81 12.44 11.92
C PRO A 350 -0.02 12.31 10.64
N GLU A 351 0.54 12.67 9.48
CA GLU A 351 -0.15 12.53 8.20
C GLU A 351 -0.26 11.07 7.76
N GLU A 352 0.71 10.22 8.08
CA GLU A 352 0.63 8.78 7.83
C GLU A 352 -0.41 8.11 8.74
N ALA A 353 -0.49 8.52 10.01
CA ALA A 353 -1.52 8.06 10.93
C ALA A 353 -2.92 8.49 10.46
N LYS A 354 -3.11 9.73 10.00
CA LYS A 354 -4.37 10.18 9.38
C LYS A 354 -4.71 9.40 8.12
N LEU A 355 -3.73 9.17 7.24
CA LEU A 355 -3.95 8.35 6.05
C LEU A 355 -4.39 6.94 6.46
N GLY A 356 -3.71 6.32 7.43
CA GLY A 356 -4.07 5.02 8.00
C GLY A 356 -5.49 4.97 8.57
N PHE A 357 -5.93 6.04 9.27
CA PHE A 357 -7.32 6.18 9.70
C PHE A 357 -8.29 6.15 8.52
N TYR A 358 -8.00 6.88 7.44
CA TYR A 358 -8.86 6.87 6.26
C TYR A 358 -8.79 5.57 5.46
N LEU A 359 -7.67 4.82 5.51
CA LEU A 359 -7.62 3.44 5.01
C LEU A 359 -8.63 2.56 5.75
N ILE A 360 -8.66 2.61 7.09
CA ILE A 360 -9.67 1.90 7.89
C ILE A 360 -11.08 2.32 7.47
N ARG A 361 -11.31 3.63 7.31
CA ARG A 361 -12.61 4.15 6.88
C ARG A 361 -13.07 3.58 5.54
N ASN A 362 -12.16 3.47 4.57
CA ASN A 362 -12.44 2.86 3.28
C ASN A 362 -12.75 1.35 3.41
N LEU A 363 -11.95 0.60 4.16
CA LEU A 363 -12.17 -0.84 4.38
C LEU A 363 -13.54 -1.10 5.04
N ILE A 364 -13.91 -0.29 6.05
CA ILE A 364 -15.21 -0.36 6.69
C ILE A 364 -16.33 -0.09 5.67
N ARG A 365 -16.19 0.98 4.88
CA ARG A 365 -17.19 1.41 3.88
C ARG A 365 -17.51 0.31 2.87
N ARG A 366 -16.49 -0.44 2.44
CA ARG A 366 -16.63 -1.53 1.46
C ARG A 366 -17.47 -2.70 1.98
N ASN A 367 -17.62 -2.83 3.31
CA ASN A 367 -18.41 -3.86 3.98
C ASN A 367 -18.20 -5.27 3.39
N ASP A 368 -16.94 -5.65 3.24
CA ASP A 368 -16.52 -6.95 2.71
C ASP A 368 -15.89 -7.75 3.86
N ALA A 369 -16.45 -8.93 4.14
CA ALA A 369 -15.98 -9.80 5.22
C ALA A 369 -14.52 -10.25 5.04
N THR A 370 -13.99 -10.26 3.81
CA THR A 370 -12.59 -10.60 3.55
C THR A 370 -11.61 -9.52 4.02
N LEU A 371 -12.09 -8.29 4.25
CA LEU A 371 -11.28 -7.15 4.68
C LEU A 371 -11.23 -6.97 6.20
N THR A 372 -11.99 -7.76 6.96
CA THR A 372 -12.02 -7.66 8.43
C THR A 372 -10.65 -7.86 9.06
N ASP A 373 -9.82 -8.75 8.50
CA ASP A 373 -8.46 -8.98 8.97
C ASP A 373 -7.54 -7.78 8.72
N GLU A 374 -7.75 -7.05 7.61
CA GLU A 374 -7.02 -5.80 7.33
C GLU A 374 -7.44 -4.68 8.28
N ILE A 375 -8.73 -4.58 8.60
CA ILE A 375 -9.23 -3.65 9.62
C ILE A 375 -8.60 -3.97 10.97
N ARG A 376 -8.61 -5.25 11.37
CA ARG A 376 -8.00 -5.73 12.63
C ARG A 376 -6.51 -5.40 12.69
N PHE A 377 -5.77 -5.69 11.61
CA PHE A 377 -4.35 -5.38 11.52
C PHE A 377 -4.07 -3.88 11.75
N LEU A 378 -4.86 -2.99 11.13
CA LEU A 378 -4.65 -1.56 11.28
C LEU A 378 -5.02 -1.04 12.68
N ILE A 379 -6.08 -1.55 13.31
CA ILE A 379 -6.46 -1.17 14.69
C ILE A 379 -5.60 -1.83 15.78
N GLU A 380 -4.60 -2.64 15.42
CA GLU A 380 -3.52 -3.03 16.36
C GLU A 380 -2.42 -1.96 16.47
N ILE A 381 -2.37 -1.01 15.52
CA ILE A 381 -1.35 0.04 15.47
C ILE A 381 -1.69 1.13 16.50
N PRO A 382 -0.81 1.44 17.47
CA PRO A 382 -1.10 2.37 18.56
C PRO A 382 -1.60 3.76 18.13
N ALA A 383 -0.98 4.37 17.11
CA ALA A 383 -1.40 5.66 16.59
C ALA A 383 -2.83 5.63 16.02
N LEU A 384 -3.24 4.52 15.39
CA LEU A 384 -4.58 4.37 14.83
C LEU A 384 -5.62 4.10 15.91
N ILE A 385 -5.27 3.35 16.97
CA ILE A 385 -6.11 3.20 18.18
C ILE A 385 -6.36 4.57 18.82
N ALA A 386 -5.31 5.38 18.96
CA ALA A 386 -5.41 6.72 19.54
C ALA A 386 -6.31 7.65 18.71
N LEU A 387 -6.42 7.43 17.40
CA LEU A 387 -7.27 8.21 16.50
C LEU A 387 -8.71 7.68 16.39
N ALA A 388 -8.97 6.39 16.63
CA ALA A 388 -10.24 5.73 16.33
C ALA A 388 -11.50 6.39 16.94
N HIS A 389 -11.38 6.99 18.12
CA HIS A 389 -12.47 7.67 18.83
C HIS A 389 -12.54 9.19 18.56
N ARG A 390 -11.47 9.79 18.04
CA ARG A 390 -11.32 11.24 17.92
C ARG A 390 -12.04 11.80 16.70
N ALA A 391 -12.37 13.08 16.76
CA ALA A 391 -12.81 13.85 15.60
C ALA A 391 -11.59 14.23 14.74
N ILE A 392 -11.64 13.92 13.44
CA ILE A 392 -10.57 14.23 12.47
C ILE A 392 -11.12 15.15 11.39
N ASP A 393 -10.36 16.18 11.02
CA ASP A 393 -10.68 17.16 9.96
C ASP A 393 -12.10 17.78 10.05
N GLY A 394 -12.57 18.01 11.28
CA GLY A 394 -13.90 18.61 11.56
C GLY A 394 -15.06 17.62 11.50
N ASN A 395 -14.80 16.31 11.32
CA ASN A 395 -15.81 15.28 11.45
C ASN A 395 -16.20 15.03 12.92
N GLN A 396 -17.19 14.17 13.12
CA GLN A 396 -17.68 13.83 14.46
C GLN A 396 -16.80 12.76 15.11
N THR A 397 -16.86 12.66 16.44
CA THR A 397 -16.19 11.59 17.18
C THR A 397 -16.77 10.21 16.86
N ASN A 398 -15.99 9.15 17.09
CA ASN A 398 -16.35 7.76 16.76
C ASN A 398 -16.79 7.58 15.28
N GLU A 399 -16.22 8.34 14.36
CA GLU A 399 -16.61 8.33 12.95
C GLU A 399 -16.59 6.92 12.33
N LEU A 400 -15.55 6.13 12.62
CA LEU A 400 -15.39 4.77 12.10
C LEU A 400 -16.51 3.84 12.58
N LEU A 401 -16.86 3.92 13.88
CA LEU A 401 -17.92 3.09 14.47
C LEU A 401 -19.29 3.47 13.90
N ARG A 402 -19.55 4.78 13.79
CA ARG A 402 -20.79 5.32 13.21
C ARG A 402 -20.89 4.99 11.72
N LEU A 403 -19.77 4.95 11.00
CA LEU A 403 -19.73 4.48 9.63
C LEU A 403 -20.07 3.00 9.56
N ALA A 404 -19.43 2.15 10.37
CA ALA A 404 -19.69 0.72 10.43
C ALA A 404 -21.17 0.42 10.68
N LEU A 405 -21.80 1.15 11.60
CA LEU A 405 -23.24 1.10 11.85
C LEU A 405 -24.05 1.46 10.59
N ARG A 406 -23.75 2.59 9.94
CA ARG A 406 -24.49 3.08 8.77
C ARG A 406 -24.39 2.15 7.56
N VAL A 407 -23.25 1.50 7.33
CA VAL A 407 -23.06 0.58 6.20
C VAL A 407 -23.44 -0.87 6.54
N GLY A 408 -23.82 -1.15 7.79
CA GLY A 408 -24.15 -2.50 8.24
C GLY A 408 -22.93 -3.44 8.35
N ASN A 409 -21.74 -2.90 8.62
CA ASN A 409 -20.54 -3.68 8.83
C ASN A 409 -20.40 -4.09 10.29
N GLN A 410 -21.03 -5.22 10.65
CA GLN A 410 -21.07 -5.73 12.01
C GLN A 410 -19.68 -6.08 12.54
N ALA A 411 -18.88 -6.80 11.74
CA ALA A 411 -17.54 -7.22 12.13
C ALA A 411 -16.63 -6.02 12.46
N ALA A 412 -16.69 -4.94 11.67
CA ALA A 412 -15.94 -3.73 11.98
C ALA A 412 -16.47 -3.01 13.24
N ALA A 413 -17.78 -2.95 13.44
CA ALA A 413 -18.37 -2.32 14.60
C ALA A 413 -18.02 -3.06 15.89
N GLU A 414 -18.06 -4.39 15.86
CA GLU A 414 -17.54 -5.25 16.90
C GLU A 414 -16.08 -4.88 17.19
N LEU A 415 -15.19 -4.95 16.20
CA LEU A 415 -13.74 -4.67 16.36
C LEU A 415 -13.46 -3.31 16.99
N LEU A 416 -14.23 -2.30 16.62
CA LEU A 416 -14.10 -0.94 17.16
C LEU A 416 -14.63 -0.83 18.59
N LEU A 417 -15.73 -1.51 18.94
CA LEU A 417 -16.27 -1.55 20.32
C LEU A 417 -15.34 -2.27 21.30
N ALA A 418 -14.40 -3.10 20.82
CA ALA A 418 -13.36 -3.69 21.66
C ALA A 418 -12.34 -2.65 22.17
N LEU A 419 -12.25 -1.47 21.55
CA LEU A 419 -11.36 -0.39 21.98
C LEU A 419 -12.01 0.40 23.13
N PRO A 420 -11.38 0.48 24.33
CA PRO A 420 -11.99 1.11 25.50
C PRO A 420 -12.48 2.54 25.26
N SER A 421 -11.66 3.37 24.59
CA SER A 421 -12.01 4.76 24.31
C SER A 421 -13.17 4.93 23.31
N VAL A 422 -13.34 3.98 22.39
CA VAL A 422 -14.46 3.98 21.44
C VAL A 422 -15.74 3.55 22.16
N LEU A 423 -15.65 2.50 23.00
CA LEU A 423 -16.77 1.98 23.80
C LEU A 423 -17.30 3.03 24.77
N GLU A 424 -16.42 3.65 25.56
CA GLU A 424 -16.80 4.69 26.53
C GLU A 424 -17.58 5.82 25.85
N LEU A 425 -17.11 6.27 24.70
CA LEU A 425 -17.77 7.33 23.95
C LEU A 425 -19.08 6.85 23.31
N ALA A 426 -19.16 5.61 22.87
CA ALA A 426 -20.42 5.01 22.40
C ALA A 426 -21.46 4.96 23.53
N GLU A 427 -21.07 4.58 24.75
CA GLU A 427 -21.94 4.57 25.92
C GLU A 427 -22.48 5.97 26.25
N GLN A 428 -21.61 6.98 26.26
CA GLN A 428 -21.99 8.38 26.48
C GLN A 428 -23.02 8.87 25.47
N HIS A 429 -22.96 8.38 24.23
CA HIS A 429 -23.90 8.70 23.16
C HIS A 429 -25.02 7.66 22.98
N ASN A 430 -25.30 6.85 24.01
CA ASN A 430 -26.39 5.87 24.00
C ASN A 430 -26.32 4.92 22.79
N TYR A 431 -25.08 4.58 22.41
CA TYR A 431 -24.70 3.72 21.29
C TYR A 431 -25.22 4.20 19.92
N TYR A 432 -25.34 5.51 19.74
CA TYR A 432 -25.77 6.14 18.47
C TYR A 432 -27.08 5.54 17.91
N ARG A 433 -27.99 5.12 18.79
CA ARG A 433 -29.23 4.39 18.41
C ARG A 433 -30.07 5.13 17.36
N ASP A 434 -30.08 6.45 17.43
CA ASP A 434 -30.84 7.29 16.50
C ASP A 434 -30.26 7.28 15.07
N GLU A 435 -29.02 6.82 14.89
CA GLU A 435 -28.34 6.70 13.61
C GLU A 435 -28.47 5.31 12.98
N ALA A 436 -28.97 4.32 13.73
CA ALA A 436 -28.92 2.91 13.35
C ALA A 436 -29.75 2.58 12.10
N ARG A 437 -30.80 3.34 11.74
CA ARG A 437 -31.62 3.17 10.51
C ARG A 437 -31.96 1.72 10.11
N GLY A 438 -32.09 0.79 11.06
CA GLY A 438 -32.37 -0.63 10.81
C GLY A 438 -31.15 -1.57 10.73
N ALA A 439 -29.94 -1.07 11.01
CA ALA A 439 -28.74 -1.86 11.25
C ALA A 439 -28.78 -2.57 12.61
N PHE A 440 -27.77 -3.41 12.89
CA PHE A 440 -27.62 -4.13 14.15
C PHE A 440 -27.52 -3.20 15.38
N ASP A 441 -27.90 -3.71 16.56
CA ASP A 441 -27.86 -2.94 17.80
C ASP A 441 -26.46 -2.96 18.41
N LEU A 442 -25.79 -1.80 18.42
CA LEU A 442 -24.49 -1.61 19.04
C LEU A 442 -24.49 -1.92 20.55
N ARG A 443 -25.61 -1.73 21.25
CA ARG A 443 -25.71 -2.16 22.67
C ARG A 443 -25.68 -3.66 22.79
N GLN A 444 -26.42 -4.35 21.94
CA GLN A 444 -26.45 -5.80 21.94
C GLN A 444 -25.06 -6.33 21.63
N LEU A 445 -24.35 -5.75 20.66
CA LEU A 445 -22.97 -6.12 20.35
C LEU A 445 -22.00 -5.84 21.51
N ALA A 446 -22.14 -4.72 22.20
CA ALA A 446 -21.30 -4.39 23.36
C ALA A 446 -21.61 -5.25 24.60
N GLN A 447 -22.85 -5.71 24.75
CA GLN A 447 -23.31 -6.55 25.86
C GLN A 447 -23.15 -8.04 25.60
N ASP A 448 -23.08 -8.43 24.33
CA ASP A 448 -22.72 -9.76 23.90
C ASP A 448 -21.22 -9.96 24.20
N LYS A 449 -20.96 -10.32 25.45
CA LYS A 449 -19.61 -10.55 25.98
C LYS A 449 -18.95 -11.80 25.38
N GLU A 450 -19.68 -12.63 24.63
CA GLU A 450 -19.11 -13.64 23.72
C GLU A 450 -18.53 -12.99 22.45
N SER A 451 -19.04 -11.81 22.07
CA SER A 451 -18.67 -10.97 20.92
C SER A 451 -17.80 -9.77 21.29
N SER A 452 -16.88 -9.92 22.26
CA SER A 452 -15.60 -9.18 22.20
C SER A 452 -14.72 -9.76 21.07
N VAL A 453 -15.30 -9.76 19.86
CA VAL A 453 -14.75 -9.83 18.50
C VAL A 453 -13.56 -10.76 18.35
N GLN A 454 -13.85 -12.04 18.17
CA GLN A 454 -12.90 -13.02 17.67
C GLN A 454 -11.50 -12.90 18.31
N ALA A 455 -11.37 -13.24 19.60
CA ALA A 455 -10.05 -13.47 20.22
C ALA A 455 -9.15 -14.45 19.42
N LEU A 456 -9.78 -15.16 18.47
CA LEU A 456 -9.24 -16.07 17.50
C LEU A 456 -9.80 -15.72 16.12
N SER A 457 -8.93 -15.53 15.13
CA SER A 457 -9.24 -15.37 13.70
C SER A 457 -10.18 -16.47 13.18
N ILE A 458 -10.83 -16.23 12.03
CA ILE A 458 -11.68 -17.23 11.37
C ILE A 458 -10.92 -18.57 11.18
N VAL A 459 -9.62 -18.52 10.90
CA VAL A 459 -8.77 -19.71 10.75
C VAL A 459 -8.58 -20.42 12.10
N GLU A 460 -8.25 -19.69 13.16
CA GLU A 460 -8.10 -20.24 14.52
C GLU A 460 -9.42 -20.83 15.05
N GLN A 461 -10.55 -20.19 14.77
CA GLN A 461 -11.88 -20.72 15.12
C GLN A 461 -12.18 -22.04 14.41
N LYS A 462 -11.79 -22.17 13.14
CA LYS A 462 -11.96 -23.42 12.39
C LYS A 462 -11.04 -24.51 12.91
N SER A 463 -9.80 -24.21 13.27
CA SER A 463 -8.91 -25.17 13.93
C SER A 463 -9.50 -25.65 15.27
N LEU A 464 -10.11 -24.76 16.06
CA LEU A 464 -10.86 -25.19 17.25
C LEU A 464 -12.06 -26.06 16.93
N GLN A 465 -12.79 -25.82 15.84
CA GLN A 465 -13.90 -26.70 15.43
C GLN A 465 -13.41 -28.11 15.04
N LEU A 466 -12.23 -28.23 14.44
CA LEU A 466 -11.62 -29.53 14.15
C LEU A 466 -11.24 -30.28 15.43
N ALA A 467 -10.65 -29.58 16.40
CA ALA A 467 -10.36 -30.13 17.72
C ALA A 467 -11.66 -30.52 18.45
N ASP A 468 -12.71 -29.69 18.40
CA ASP A 468 -14.01 -29.96 19.03
C ASP A 468 -14.70 -31.19 18.40
N LYS A 469 -14.60 -31.36 17.08
CA LYS A 469 -15.12 -32.56 16.41
C LYS A 469 -14.44 -33.84 16.90
N HIS A 470 -13.16 -33.77 17.26
CA HIS A 470 -12.39 -34.92 17.72
C HIS A 470 -12.54 -35.19 19.22
N TYR A 471 -12.31 -34.18 20.07
CA TYR A 471 -12.33 -34.32 21.54
C TYR A 471 -13.71 -34.07 22.17
N GLY A 472 -14.61 -33.34 21.49
CA GLY A 472 -15.95 -33.02 21.98
C GLY A 472 -16.78 -34.25 22.42
N PRO A 473 -16.77 -35.38 21.69
CA PRO A 473 -17.41 -36.62 22.14
C PRO A 473 -16.86 -37.15 23.46
N MET A 474 -15.52 -37.12 23.65
CA MET A 474 -14.86 -37.56 24.88
C MET A 474 -15.25 -36.64 26.07
N ILE A 475 -15.29 -35.32 25.83
CA ILE A 475 -15.71 -34.33 26.82
C ILE A 475 -17.17 -34.53 27.23
N LYS A 476 -18.06 -34.83 26.27
CA LYS A 476 -19.49 -35.10 26.55
C LYS A 476 -19.67 -36.38 27.38
N GLN A 477 -18.83 -37.39 27.17
CA GLN A 477 -18.91 -38.66 27.91
C GLN A 477 -18.37 -38.53 29.34
N ALA A 478 -17.21 -37.89 29.53
CA ALA A 478 -16.58 -37.76 30.86
C ALA A 478 -17.16 -36.60 31.69
N GLY A 479 -17.60 -35.53 31.02
CA GLY A 479 -18.10 -34.30 31.64
C GLY A 479 -16.98 -33.30 31.97
N VAL A 480 -17.23 -32.02 31.64
CA VAL A 480 -16.28 -30.91 31.89
C VAL A 480 -15.80 -30.85 33.35
N PRO A 481 -16.64 -30.97 34.39
CA PRO A 481 -16.17 -30.92 35.78
C PRO A 481 -15.18 -32.03 36.13
N HIS A 482 -15.38 -33.24 35.60
CA HIS A 482 -14.51 -34.38 35.88
C HIS A 482 -13.12 -34.19 35.29
N ILE A 483 -13.04 -33.71 34.04
CA ILE A 483 -11.76 -33.41 33.38
C ILE A 483 -11.05 -32.22 34.05
N MET A 484 -11.79 -31.19 34.47
CA MET A 484 -11.23 -30.08 35.26
C MET A 484 -10.63 -30.56 36.59
N THR A 485 -11.28 -31.50 37.28
CA THR A 485 -10.73 -32.14 38.48
C THR A 485 -9.46 -32.93 38.15
N ALA A 486 -9.44 -33.68 37.05
CA ALA A 486 -8.25 -34.39 36.59
C ALA A 486 -7.08 -33.43 36.31
N LEU A 487 -7.30 -32.33 35.59
CA LEU A 487 -6.29 -31.30 35.35
C LEU A 487 -5.72 -30.73 36.67
N ARG A 488 -6.59 -30.39 37.63
CA ARG A 488 -6.13 -29.91 38.93
C ARG A 488 -5.33 -30.95 39.71
N TYR A 489 -5.74 -32.22 39.64
CA TYR A 489 -5.01 -33.32 40.27
C TYR A 489 -3.61 -33.49 39.63
N THR A 490 -3.52 -33.42 38.29
CA THR A 490 -2.24 -33.44 37.58
C THR A 490 -1.32 -32.30 38.03
N LEU A 491 -1.85 -31.07 38.16
CA LEU A 491 -1.09 -29.91 38.64
C LEU A 491 -0.61 -30.07 40.09
N ALA A 492 -1.47 -30.63 40.97
CA ALA A 492 -1.12 -30.90 42.35
C ALA A 492 0.00 -31.95 42.46
N LEU A 493 -0.12 -33.07 41.74
CA LEU A 493 0.90 -34.12 41.72
C LEU A 493 2.25 -33.60 41.20
N ARG A 494 2.23 -32.76 40.17
CA ARG A 494 3.45 -32.12 39.64
C ARG A 494 4.10 -31.18 40.66
N TYR A 495 3.30 -30.42 41.40
CA TYR A 495 3.81 -29.59 42.48
C TYR A 495 4.42 -30.43 43.60
N GLU A 496 3.80 -31.55 44.00
CA GLU A 496 4.36 -32.44 45.03
C GLU A 496 5.71 -33.06 44.64
N GLN A 497 5.91 -33.34 43.35
CA GLN A 497 7.19 -33.84 42.83
C GLN A 497 8.30 -32.77 42.88
N LYS A 498 7.95 -31.50 42.71
CA LYS A 498 8.88 -30.37 42.70
C LYS A 498 8.26 -29.17 43.42
N PRO A 499 8.15 -29.19 44.75
CA PRO A 499 7.44 -28.14 45.47
C PRO A 499 8.27 -26.85 45.52
N ALA A 500 7.59 -25.71 45.71
CA ALA A 500 8.27 -24.46 45.99
C ALA A 500 8.95 -24.53 47.37
N GLN A 501 10.14 -23.95 47.48
CA GLN A 501 10.96 -24.01 48.70
C GLN A 501 11.58 -22.65 49.01
N ILE A 502 11.77 -22.37 50.29
CA ILE A 502 12.53 -21.21 50.74
C ILE A 502 13.60 -21.63 51.75
N ILE A 503 14.61 -20.78 51.91
CA ILE A 503 15.60 -20.91 52.98
C ILE A 503 15.16 -19.97 54.10
N CYS A 504 14.87 -20.53 55.28
CA CYS A 504 14.47 -19.80 56.47
C CYS A 504 15.65 -19.02 57.06
N ASP A 505 15.36 -18.09 57.97
CA ASP A 505 16.39 -17.25 58.59
C ASP A 505 17.41 -18.08 59.42
N ASP A 506 17.05 -19.30 59.84
CA ASP A 506 17.92 -20.26 60.53
C ASP A 506 18.76 -21.15 59.58
N GLY A 507 18.65 -20.94 58.27
CA GLY A 507 19.35 -21.70 57.23
C GLY A 507 18.70 -23.04 56.87
N SER A 508 17.58 -23.42 57.50
CA SER A 508 16.82 -24.60 57.13
C SER A 508 16.04 -24.39 55.82
N THR A 509 15.84 -25.45 55.05
CA THR A 509 15.00 -25.41 53.84
C THR A 509 13.57 -25.80 54.21
N LEU A 510 12.63 -24.90 53.95
CA LEU A 510 11.21 -25.14 54.15
C LEU A 510 10.54 -25.45 52.82
N VAL A 511 9.89 -26.62 52.76
CA VAL A 511 9.01 -27.01 51.67
C VAL A 511 7.65 -26.37 51.87
N LEU A 512 7.19 -25.64 50.86
CA LEU A 512 5.92 -24.92 50.92
C LEU A 512 4.74 -25.86 50.60
N PRO A 513 3.63 -25.80 51.36
CA PRO A 513 2.45 -26.61 51.09
C PRO A 513 1.68 -26.12 49.86
N LEU A 514 0.86 -26.97 49.25
CA LEU A 514 0.03 -26.58 48.11
C LEU A 514 -1.10 -25.62 48.53
N GLU A 515 -1.79 -25.95 49.62
CA GLU A 515 -3.02 -25.31 50.06
C GLU A 515 -2.79 -24.07 50.92
N TRP A 516 -3.71 -23.10 50.80
CA TRP A 516 -3.60 -21.82 51.51
C TRP A 516 -3.73 -22.00 53.02
N GLN A 517 -4.59 -22.91 53.48
CA GLN A 517 -4.83 -23.16 54.90
C GLN A 517 -3.56 -23.67 55.59
N ASP A 518 -2.86 -24.60 54.95
CA ASP A 518 -1.59 -25.14 55.45
C ASP A 518 -0.51 -24.07 55.43
N PHE A 519 -0.45 -23.23 54.39
CA PHE A 519 0.45 -22.09 54.35
C PHE A 519 0.18 -21.09 55.48
N GLN A 520 -1.09 -20.82 55.80
CA GLN A 520 -1.46 -19.93 56.90
C GLN A 520 -1.11 -20.52 58.28
N ALA A 521 -1.04 -21.85 58.40
CA ALA A 521 -0.64 -22.53 59.64
C ALA A 521 0.88 -22.46 59.91
N LEU A 522 1.69 -22.07 58.91
CA LEU A 522 3.13 -21.89 59.08
C LEU A 522 3.44 -20.64 59.91
N LEU A 523 4.24 -20.79 60.97
CA LEU A 523 4.67 -19.71 61.86
C LEU A 523 5.89 -18.96 61.28
N LEU A 524 5.70 -18.31 60.13
CA LEU A 524 6.77 -17.60 59.39
C LEU A 524 6.94 -16.15 59.86
N THR A 525 8.19 -15.65 59.84
CA THR A 525 8.44 -14.21 59.96
C THR A 525 7.90 -13.44 58.75
N THR A 526 7.73 -12.12 58.86
CA THR A 526 7.28 -11.28 57.72
C THR A 526 8.20 -11.42 56.50
N LYS A 527 9.50 -11.58 56.72
CA LYS A 527 10.50 -11.75 55.66
C LYS A 527 10.35 -13.11 54.98
N GLU A 528 10.28 -14.19 55.77
CA GLU A 528 10.07 -15.56 55.27
C GLU A 528 8.74 -15.69 54.54
N LYS A 529 7.67 -15.06 55.04
CA LYS A 529 6.37 -15.02 54.39
C LYS A 529 6.43 -14.36 53.01
N ASN A 530 7.16 -13.25 52.87
CA ASN A 530 7.34 -12.59 51.58
C ASN A 530 8.15 -13.46 50.61
N LEU A 531 9.22 -14.11 51.08
CA LEU A 531 10.00 -15.05 50.28
C LEU A 531 9.14 -16.24 49.83
N ALA A 532 8.30 -16.78 50.71
CA ALA A 532 7.38 -17.87 50.39
C ALA A 532 6.37 -17.47 49.31
N LEU A 533 5.78 -16.28 49.44
CA LEU A 533 4.86 -15.74 48.43
C LEU A 533 5.55 -15.57 47.08
N GLN A 534 6.77 -15.00 47.04
CA GLN A 534 7.56 -14.89 45.82
C GLN A 534 7.85 -16.27 45.20
N ALA A 535 8.21 -17.26 46.03
CA ALA A 535 8.45 -18.63 45.56
C ALA A 535 7.19 -19.27 44.95
N TYR A 536 6.01 -19.08 45.55
CA TYR A 536 4.74 -19.50 44.93
C TYR A 536 4.49 -18.79 43.61
N TYR A 537 4.67 -17.46 43.57
CA TYR A 537 4.40 -16.65 42.40
C TYR A 537 5.27 -17.02 41.20
N GLN A 538 6.51 -17.43 41.43
CA GLN A 538 7.43 -17.90 40.38
C GLN A 538 7.20 -19.36 39.98
N HIS A 539 6.48 -20.14 40.78
CA HIS A 539 6.29 -21.56 40.52
C HIS A 539 5.19 -21.81 39.48
N THR A 540 5.54 -22.37 38.33
CA THR A 540 4.61 -22.58 37.20
C THR A 540 3.41 -23.45 37.58
N ASP A 541 3.61 -24.66 38.11
CA ASP A 541 2.49 -25.57 38.40
C ASP A 541 1.53 -25.02 39.47
N HIS A 542 2.08 -24.44 40.55
CA HIS A 542 1.29 -23.75 41.58
C HIS A 542 0.49 -22.57 41.01
N THR A 543 1.12 -21.77 40.14
CA THR A 543 0.47 -20.63 39.48
C THR A 543 -0.68 -21.08 38.57
N ALA A 544 -0.48 -22.12 37.76
CA ALA A 544 -1.53 -22.70 36.94
C ALA A 544 -2.66 -23.30 37.81
N TRP A 545 -2.30 -23.97 38.90
CA TRP A 545 -3.26 -24.56 39.84
C TRP A 545 -4.14 -23.50 40.51
N ARG A 546 -3.54 -22.39 40.96
CA ARG A 546 -4.29 -21.28 41.60
C ARG A 546 -5.03 -20.39 40.62
N TYR A 547 -4.61 -20.30 39.34
CA TYR A 547 -5.43 -19.67 38.30
C TYR A 547 -6.83 -20.32 38.23
N LEU A 548 -6.91 -21.63 38.46
CA LEU A 548 -8.15 -22.40 38.43
C LEU A 548 -8.92 -22.40 39.76
N LEU A 549 -8.43 -21.72 40.83
CA LEU A 549 -9.05 -21.68 42.16
C LEU A 549 -10.25 -20.72 42.26
N LYS A 550 -11.26 -21.11 43.05
CA LYS A 550 -12.42 -20.30 43.43
C LYS A 550 -12.80 -20.56 44.90
N PRO A 551 -12.63 -19.58 45.81
CA PRO A 551 -11.87 -18.33 45.62
C PRO A 551 -10.35 -18.61 45.50
N ASN A 552 -9.60 -17.69 44.88
CA ASN A 552 -8.14 -17.71 44.86
C ASN A 552 -7.59 -16.72 45.91
N PRO A 553 -7.02 -17.20 47.03
CA PRO A 553 -6.51 -16.33 48.10
C PRO A 553 -5.16 -15.66 47.78
N TRP A 554 -4.48 -16.04 46.69
CA TRP A 554 -3.22 -15.43 46.23
C TRP A 554 -3.41 -14.25 45.26
N MET A 555 -4.66 -13.83 45.04
CA MET A 555 -5.01 -12.74 44.13
C MET A 555 -4.56 -11.37 44.67
N ALA A 556 -4.07 -10.48 43.79
CA ALA A 556 -3.77 -9.11 44.20
C ALA A 556 -5.04 -8.29 44.53
N GLU A 557 -4.94 -7.39 45.52
CA GLU A 557 -6.03 -6.48 45.91
C GLU A 557 -6.41 -5.48 44.81
N ASN A 558 -5.53 -5.23 43.84
CA ASN A 558 -5.77 -4.36 42.69
C ASN A 558 -5.86 -5.13 41.36
N ALA A 559 -6.03 -6.46 41.40
CA ALA A 559 -6.21 -7.26 40.19
C ALA A 559 -7.42 -6.75 39.39
N SER A 560 -7.15 -6.27 38.19
CA SER A 560 -8.18 -5.96 37.19
C SER A 560 -8.56 -7.26 36.47
N TYR A 561 -9.82 -7.42 36.06
CA TYR A 561 -10.32 -8.62 35.34
C TYR A 561 -10.53 -9.90 36.19
N VAL A 562 -11.02 -9.74 37.41
CA VAL A 562 -11.38 -10.84 38.32
C VAL A 562 -12.87 -10.81 38.71
N TYR A 563 -13.41 -11.96 39.12
CA TYR A 563 -14.68 -12.00 39.85
C TYR A 563 -14.45 -11.69 41.33
N VAL A 564 -15.41 -10.99 41.94
CA VAL A 564 -15.42 -10.64 43.37
C VAL A 564 -16.69 -11.19 44.00
N ASN A 565 -16.58 -11.87 45.14
CA ASN A 565 -17.75 -12.36 45.87
C ASN A 565 -18.56 -11.16 46.42
N PRO A 566 -19.85 -11.00 46.03
CA PRO A 566 -20.67 -9.88 46.50
C PRO A 566 -20.91 -9.90 48.02
N ASN A 567 -20.85 -11.08 48.65
CA ASN A 567 -21.08 -11.25 50.09
C ASN A 567 -19.79 -11.12 50.92
N LYS A 568 -18.61 -11.14 50.28
CA LYS A 568 -17.30 -11.07 50.94
C LYS A 568 -16.25 -10.55 49.96
N THR A 569 -16.06 -9.22 49.93
CA THR A 569 -15.22 -8.51 48.94
C THR A 569 -13.73 -8.89 48.96
N SER A 570 -13.26 -9.58 50.00
CA SER A 570 -11.92 -10.15 50.08
C SER A 570 -11.74 -11.44 49.26
N GLU A 571 -12.84 -12.10 48.87
CA GLU A 571 -12.79 -13.30 48.03
C GLU A 571 -12.85 -12.92 46.55
N ARG A 572 -11.80 -13.30 45.82
CA ARG A 572 -11.64 -13.01 44.39
C ARG A 572 -11.12 -14.22 43.65
N TRP A 573 -11.42 -14.35 42.37
CA TRP A 573 -10.87 -15.41 41.51
C TRP A 573 -10.84 -14.98 40.04
N SER A 574 -10.05 -15.68 39.24
CA SER A 574 -9.95 -15.41 37.81
C SER A 574 -11.25 -15.73 37.08
N THR A 575 -11.39 -15.26 35.85
CA THR A 575 -12.58 -15.51 35.02
C THR A 575 -12.56 -16.88 34.33
N PHE A 576 -11.79 -17.86 34.85
CA PHE A 576 -11.55 -19.16 34.20
C PHE A 576 -12.83 -19.98 33.96
N GLU A 577 -13.89 -19.77 34.75
CA GLU A 577 -15.11 -20.58 34.71
C GLU A 577 -15.75 -20.62 33.32
N GLN A 578 -15.75 -19.50 32.59
CA GLN A 578 -16.30 -19.42 31.23
C GLN A 578 -15.43 -20.14 30.18
N TYR A 579 -14.17 -20.42 30.50
CA TYR A 579 -13.22 -21.07 29.59
C TYR A 579 -13.06 -22.57 29.87
N GLN A 580 -13.74 -23.12 30.88
CA GLN A 580 -13.61 -24.54 31.24
C GLN A 580 -13.80 -25.49 30.04
N PRO A 581 -14.78 -25.33 29.14
CA PRO A 581 -14.91 -26.19 27.96
C PRO A 581 -13.68 -26.16 27.03
N LEU A 582 -13.09 -24.97 26.84
CA LEU A 582 -11.90 -24.79 26.02
C LEU A 582 -10.64 -25.36 26.73
N ILE A 583 -10.50 -25.10 28.03
CA ILE A 583 -9.38 -25.58 28.86
C ILE A 583 -9.36 -27.12 28.86
N VAL A 584 -10.50 -27.80 29.05
CA VAL A 584 -10.53 -29.27 29.06
C VAL A 584 -10.23 -29.86 27.70
N MET A 585 -10.70 -29.22 26.61
CA MET A 585 -10.39 -29.68 25.26
C MET A 585 -8.90 -29.59 24.95
N LEU A 586 -8.28 -28.46 25.30
CA LEU A 586 -6.84 -28.26 25.10
C LEU A 586 -6.00 -29.16 26.01
N PHE A 587 -6.46 -29.42 27.23
CA PHE A 587 -5.82 -30.39 28.12
C PHE A 587 -5.82 -31.80 27.52
N LEU A 588 -6.96 -32.27 26.98
CA LEU A 588 -7.01 -33.54 26.25
C LEU A 588 -6.09 -33.52 25.03
N ALA A 589 -6.08 -32.44 24.26
CA ALA A 589 -5.24 -32.28 23.09
C ALA A 589 -3.73 -32.28 23.41
N ALA A 590 -3.35 -31.83 24.60
CA ALA A 590 -1.97 -31.87 25.10
C ALA A 590 -1.55 -33.29 25.49
N LEU A 591 -2.47 -34.07 26.06
CA LEU A 591 -2.26 -35.46 26.48
C LEU A 591 -2.35 -36.50 25.35
N ASP A 592 -2.83 -36.12 24.17
CA ASP A 592 -3.17 -37.06 23.09
C ASP A 592 -1.94 -37.72 22.44
N GLU A 593 -1.61 -38.95 22.84
CA GLU A 593 -0.49 -39.70 22.26
C GLU A 593 -0.82 -40.35 20.91
N GLU A 594 -2.09 -40.41 20.50
CA GLU A 594 -2.52 -41.08 19.27
C GLU A 594 -2.27 -40.22 18.03
N ILE A 595 -2.40 -38.89 18.15
CA ILE A 595 -2.12 -37.95 17.06
C ILE A 595 -0.62 -37.60 17.02
N ALA A 596 0.05 -38.04 15.96
CA ALA A 596 1.45 -37.73 15.70
C ALA A 596 1.69 -36.20 15.69
N SER A 597 2.57 -35.74 16.59
CA SER A 597 2.91 -34.33 16.71
C SER A 597 3.81 -33.87 15.56
N TYR A 598 3.73 -32.58 15.20
CA TYR A 598 4.62 -31.97 14.20
C TYR A 598 5.69 -31.09 14.85
N GLY A 599 6.72 -30.68 14.11
CA GLY A 599 7.69 -29.68 14.57
C GLY A 599 8.61 -30.13 15.72
N GLY A 600 8.74 -31.44 15.97
CA GLY A 600 9.60 -31.99 17.02
C GLY A 600 9.00 -31.97 18.44
N TYR A 601 7.71 -31.67 18.58
CA TYR A 601 7.01 -31.73 19.87
C TYR A 601 6.68 -33.18 20.26
N THR A 602 6.75 -33.49 21.56
CA THR A 602 6.28 -34.76 22.15
C THR A 602 5.06 -34.49 23.04
N PRO A 603 4.23 -35.50 23.37
CA PRO A 603 3.11 -35.34 24.30
C PRO A 603 3.50 -34.68 25.63
N GLU A 604 4.67 -35.03 26.18
CA GLU A 604 5.19 -34.45 27.42
C GLU A 604 5.47 -32.95 27.27
N ASN A 605 6.17 -32.55 26.20
CA ASN A 605 6.49 -31.15 25.95
C ASN A 605 5.23 -30.30 25.66
N ARG A 606 4.19 -30.90 25.06
CA ARG A 606 2.90 -30.22 24.86
C ARG A 606 2.20 -29.96 26.18
N LEU A 607 2.18 -30.95 27.07
CA LEU A 607 1.60 -30.79 28.40
C LEU A 607 2.35 -29.72 29.21
N GLU A 608 3.69 -29.70 29.14
CA GLU A 608 4.49 -28.66 29.79
C GLU A 608 4.17 -27.27 29.27
N HIS A 609 4.09 -27.10 27.95
CA HIS A 609 3.72 -25.83 27.32
C HIS A 609 2.31 -25.39 27.71
N PHE A 610 1.35 -26.31 27.72
CA PHE A 610 -0.03 -26.03 28.13
C PHE A 610 -0.10 -25.49 29.56
N ILE A 611 0.61 -26.13 30.49
CA ILE A 611 0.66 -25.71 31.90
C ILE A 611 1.36 -24.35 32.04
N ALA A 612 2.43 -24.10 31.28
CA ALA A 612 3.11 -22.81 31.28
C ALA A 612 2.18 -21.67 30.84
N GLU A 613 1.40 -21.85 29.77
CA GLU A 613 0.44 -20.84 29.31
C GLU A 613 -0.68 -20.60 30.34
N LEU A 614 -1.19 -21.63 31.01
CA LEU A 614 -2.13 -21.44 32.13
C LEU A 614 -1.52 -20.60 33.26
N ALA A 615 -0.26 -20.82 33.59
CA ALA A 615 0.43 -20.01 34.59
C ALA A 615 0.60 -18.54 34.14
N TYR A 616 0.97 -18.31 32.88
CA TYR A 616 1.10 -16.96 32.32
C TYR A 616 -0.23 -16.20 32.30
N ILE A 617 -1.34 -16.90 32.01
CA ILE A 617 -2.67 -16.28 32.08
C ILE A 617 -2.95 -15.76 33.50
N GLY A 618 -2.53 -16.48 34.54
CA GLY A 618 -2.69 -16.06 35.93
C GLY A 618 -1.88 -14.82 36.31
N ARG A 619 -0.78 -14.52 35.60
CA ARG A 619 0.18 -13.45 35.94
C ARG A 619 0.43 -12.42 34.83
N ALA A 620 -0.47 -12.32 33.87
CA ALA A 620 -0.28 -11.52 32.65
C ALA A 620 -0.06 -10.03 32.92
N HIS A 621 -0.62 -9.48 34.01
CA HIS A 621 -0.52 -8.06 34.34
C HIS A 621 0.37 -7.79 35.57
N ASN A 622 1.25 -8.71 35.91
CA ASN A 622 2.23 -8.52 36.98
C ASN A 622 3.47 -7.74 36.53
N TRP A 623 3.58 -7.31 35.28
CA TRP A 623 4.80 -6.71 34.69
C TRP A 623 4.89 -5.19 34.88
N ASP A 624 4.68 -4.68 36.09
CA ASP A 624 4.61 -3.24 36.40
C ASP A 624 5.96 -2.64 36.86
N GLU A 625 6.98 -3.46 37.12
CA GLU A 625 8.31 -3.01 37.56
C GLU A 625 9.32 -3.09 36.41
N SER A 626 10.18 -2.08 36.25
CA SER A 626 11.24 -2.10 35.24
C SER A 626 12.62 -2.31 35.88
N ARG A 627 13.40 -3.24 35.33
CA ARG A 627 14.79 -3.48 35.74
C ARG A 627 15.76 -3.28 34.57
N PHE A 628 17.00 -2.91 34.84
CA PHE A 628 18.02 -2.87 33.78
C PHE A 628 18.45 -4.28 33.39
N LYS A 629 18.41 -4.59 32.08
CA LYS A 629 18.88 -5.84 31.50
C LYS A 629 20.35 -6.07 31.87
N ARG A 630 20.66 -7.31 32.24
CA ARG A 630 22.02 -7.76 32.53
C ARG A 630 22.43 -8.88 31.57
N SER A 631 23.69 -8.91 31.17
CA SER A 631 24.29 -10.03 30.43
C SER A 631 24.35 -11.28 31.30
N THR A 632 24.61 -12.43 30.68
CA THR A 632 24.88 -13.71 31.37
C THR A 632 26.05 -13.63 32.36
N THR A 633 26.90 -12.60 32.23
CA THR A 633 28.04 -12.31 33.11
C THR A 633 27.74 -11.23 34.17
N GLY A 634 26.49 -10.76 34.27
CA GLY A 634 26.02 -9.84 35.30
C GLY A 634 26.18 -8.34 35.00
N ASN A 635 26.79 -7.98 33.87
CA ASN A 635 27.01 -6.60 33.43
C ASN A 635 25.75 -6.00 32.81
N PHE A 636 25.50 -4.70 32.98
CA PHE A 636 24.35 -4.05 32.35
C PHE A 636 24.48 -4.07 30.82
N ILE A 637 23.40 -4.46 30.15
CA ILE A 637 23.32 -4.37 28.69
C ILE A 637 23.07 -2.91 28.31
N ILE A 638 23.91 -2.39 27.44
CA ILE A 638 23.90 -0.99 27.00
C ILE A 638 23.48 -0.90 25.53
N ASP A 639 22.71 0.13 25.20
CA ASP A 639 22.33 0.46 23.82
C ASP A 639 23.52 1.06 23.04
N LYS A 640 23.31 1.33 21.75
CA LYS A 640 24.34 1.89 20.84
C LYS A 640 24.83 3.27 21.29
N ASN A 641 24.12 3.94 22.20
CA ASN A 641 24.44 5.26 22.73
C ASN A 641 25.03 5.19 24.15
N GLY A 642 25.24 3.99 24.71
CA GLY A 642 25.81 3.76 26.04
C GLY A 642 24.80 3.79 27.19
N ASN A 643 23.48 3.86 26.92
CA ASN A 643 22.45 3.84 27.96
C ASN A 643 22.09 2.42 28.35
N ARG A 644 21.80 2.18 29.63
CA ARG A 644 21.38 0.87 30.14
C ARG A 644 19.97 0.56 29.64
N ILE A 645 19.80 -0.59 29.00
CA ILE A 645 18.51 -1.05 28.51
C ILE A 645 17.67 -1.52 29.70
N SER A 646 16.44 -1.02 29.84
CA SER A 646 15.46 -1.52 30.80
C SER A 646 14.56 -2.59 30.17
N GLU A 647 14.11 -3.54 30.98
CA GLU A 647 13.03 -4.49 30.67
C GLU A 647 11.97 -4.42 31.77
N GLU A 648 10.72 -4.57 31.40
CA GLU A 648 9.66 -4.85 32.35
C GLU A 648 9.90 -6.25 32.94
N CYS A 649 9.65 -6.41 34.24
CA CYS A 649 9.72 -7.67 34.94
C CYS A 649 8.51 -7.83 35.83
N ASP A 650 8.13 -9.09 36.02
CA ASP A 650 7.12 -9.50 36.99
C ASP A 650 7.41 -8.90 38.38
N ASP A 651 6.44 -8.18 38.94
CA ASP A 651 6.47 -7.48 40.22
C ASP A 651 6.52 -8.42 41.43
N LEU A 652 6.36 -9.73 41.20
CA LEU A 652 6.31 -10.79 42.21
C LEU A 652 5.29 -10.51 43.31
N ARG A 653 4.19 -9.84 42.95
CA ARG A 653 3.03 -9.61 43.82
C ARG A 653 1.91 -10.58 43.47
N GLY A 654 0.80 -10.45 44.19
CA GLY A 654 -0.39 -11.29 44.00
C GLY A 654 -0.86 -11.38 42.55
N ASP A 655 -1.63 -12.41 42.22
CA ASP A 655 -2.04 -12.69 40.85
C ASP A 655 -2.84 -11.52 40.24
N LYS A 656 -2.49 -11.15 39.01
CA LYS A 656 -3.22 -10.20 38.16
C LYS A 656 -3.49 -10.87 36.79
N PRO A 657 -4.60 -11.60 36.66
CA PRO A 657 -4.86 -12.42 35.48
C PRO A 657 -5.19 -11.59 34.24
N SER A 658 -4.97 -12.19 33.07
CA SER A 658 -5.21 -11.55 31.77
C SER A 658 -6.66 -11.08 31.58
N CYS A 659 -6.84 -10.00 30.80
CA CYS A 659 -8.16 -9.59 30.31
C CYS A 659 -8.84 -10.69 29.47
N PHE A 660 -10.17 -10.61 29.31
CA PHE A 660 -10.99 -11.65 28.65
C PHE A 660 -10.45 -12.09 27.28
N SER A 661 -10.09 -11.14 26.41
CA SER A 661 -9.56 -11.45 25.08
C SER A 661 -8.17 -12.12 25.12
N GLY A 662 -7.31 -11.74 26.07
CA GLY A 662 -5.99 -12.31 26.25
C GLY A 662 -6.01 -13.78 26.70
N VAL A 663 -7.01 -14.18 27.49
CA VAL A 663 -7.18 -15.56 27.95
C VAL A 663 -7.45 -16.52 26.78
N LYS A 664 -8.44 -16.22 25.93
CA LYS A 664 -8.86 -17.11 24.84
C LYS A 664 -7.75 -17.32 23.79
N ARG A 665 -6.96 -16.28 23.49
CA ARG A 665 -5.83 -16.37 22.55
C ARG A 665 -4.66 -17.21 23.09
N ARG A 666 -4.26 -16.99 24.34
CA ARG A 666 -3.22 -17.81 24.99
C ARG A 666 -3.63 -19.27 25.14
N LEU A 667 -4.89 -19.51 25.47
CA LEU A 667 -5.44 -20.88 25.49
C LEU A 667 -5.33 -21.53 24.12
N PHE A 668 -5.71 -20.88 23.02
CA PHE A 668 -5.54 -21.48 21.69
C PHE A 668 -4.07 -21.85 21.37
N GLN A 669 -3.12 -20.98 21.75
CA GLN A 669 -1.69 -21.19 21.52
C GLN A 669 -1.05 -22.21 22.48
N SER A 670 -1.80 -22.70 23.48
CA SER A 670 -1.25 -23.50 24.57
C SER A 670 -0.83 -24.92 24.18
N VAL A 671 -1.28 -25.44 23.03
CA VAL A 671 -1.00 -26.82 22.59
C VAL A 671 -0.28 -26.83 21.24
N LEU A 672 0.98 -26.39 21.25
CA LEU A 672 1.84 -26.41 20.06
C LEU A 672 2.10 -27.85 19.59
N GLY A 673 2.25 -28.05 18.28
CA GLY A 673 2.58 -29.37 17.74
C GLY A 673 1.40 -30.34 17.58
N ASN A 674 0.17 -30.00 18.03
CA ASN A 674 -1.03 -30.78 17.71
C ASN A 674 -1.57 -30.40 16.30
N PRO A 675 -1.61 -31.33 15.33
CA PRO A 675 -2.06 -31.06 13.95
C PRO A 675 -3.46 -30.46 13.83
N LEU A 676 -4.39 -30.77 14.74
CA LEU A 676 -5.76 -30.23 14.70
C LEU A 676 -5.81 -28.74 15.03
N LEU A 677 -4.79 -28.24 15.74
CA LEU A 677 -4.67 -26.84 16.17
C LEU A 677 -3.65 -26.06 15.31
N LYS A 678 -3.07 -26.68 14.27
CA LYS A 678 -2.17 -26.00 13.34
C LYS A 678 -2.92 -24.93 12.53
N ILE A 679 -2.35 -23.73 12.44
CA ILE A 679 -2.80 -22.69 11.51
C ILE A 679 -2.00 -22.84 10.21
N LEU A 680 -2.68 -22.97 9.09
CA LEU A 680 -2.05 -23.00 7.77
C LEU A 680 -1.45 -21.63 7.43
N THR A 681 -0.15 -21.58 7.18
CA THR A 681 0.56 -20.36 6.77
C THR A 681 0.87 -20.34 5.27
N GLY A 682 1.22 -19.17 4.75
CA GLY A 682 1.68 -19.04 3.37
C GLY A 682 2.95 -19.86 3.08
N ASP A 683 3.80 -20.08 4.09
CA ASP A 683 5.02 -20.88 3.94
C ASP A 683 4.74 -22.38 3.93
N ASP A 684 3.73 -22.84 4.69
CA ASP A 684 3.24 -24.22 4.57
C ASP A 684 2.76 -24.50 3.14
N ILE A 685 2.01 -23.57 2.53
CA ILE A 685 1.51 -23.72 1.16
C ILE A 685 2.65 -23.67 0.13
N LYS A 686 3.65 -22.81 0.34
CA LYS A 686 4.85 -22.82 -0.51
C LYS A 686 5.58 -24.16 -0.44
N GLU A 687 5.63 -24.78 0.74
CA GLU A 687 6.31 -26.07 0.91
C GLU A 687 5.54 -27.23 0.26
N GLU A 688 4.21 -27.27 0.41
CA GLU A 688 3.36 -28.23 -0.32
C GLU A 688 3.51 -28.05 -1.84
N LEU A 689 3.54 -26.80 -2.32
CA LEU A 689 3.74 -26.49 -3.74
C LEU A 689 5.14 -26.90 -4.22
N ARG A 690 6.18 -26.66 -3.41
CA ARG A 690 7.56 -27.11 -3.71
C ARG A 690 7.63 -28.62 -3.85
N SER A 691 7.06 -29.34 -2.90
CA SER A 691 7.06 -30.80 -2.90
C SER A 691 6.37 -31.35 -4.15
N PHE A 692 5.19 -30.82 -4.48
CA PHE A 692 4.42 -31.20 -5.66
C PHE A 692 5.18 -30.93 -6.97
N VAL A 693 5.73 -29.72 -7.15
CA VAL A 693 6.45 -29.34 -8.37
C VAL A 693 7.74 -30.17 -8.51
N ARG A 694 8.46 -30.37 -7.41
CA ARG A 694 9.69 -31.17 -7.41
C ARG A 694 9.41 -32.60 -7.83
N GLU A 695 8.35 -33.22 -7.31
CA GLU A 695 7.93 -34.56 -7.70
C GLU A 695 7.54 -34.62 -9.18
N HIS A 696 6.79 -33.64 -9.67
CA HIS A 696 6.44 -33.54 -11.09
C HIS A 696 7.68 -33.50 -12.00
N PHE A 697 8.67 -32.67 -11.68
CA PHE A 697 9.93 -32.63 -12.44
C PHE A 697 10.71 -33.94 -12.34
N ASN A 698 10.73 -34.58 -11.17
CA ASN A 698 11.46 -35.83 -10.95
C ASN A 698 10.89 -36.98 -11.80
N VAL A 699 9.57 -37.04 -11.97
CA VAL A 699 8.90 -38.05 -12.81
C VAL A 699 9.20 -37.85 -14.30
N ILE A 700 9.31 -36.61 -14.75
CA ILE A 700 9.49 -36.29 -16.17
C ILE A 700 10.95 -36.37 -16.59
N ILE A 701 11.88 -35.92 -15.75
CA ILE A 701 13.32 -35.89 -16.07
C ILE A 701 13.92 -37.29 -15.89
N ASN A 702 14.24 -37.92 -17.01
CA ASN A 702 14.84 -39.25 -17.07
C ASN A 702 16.13 -39.23 -17.91
N ASP A 703 16.87 -40.34 -17.91
CA ASP A 703 18.17 -40.41 -18.58
C ASP A 703 18.09 -40.17 -20.11
N GLY A 704 16.92 -40.36 -20.73
CA GLY A 704 16.69 -40.15 -22.16
C GLY A 704 16.45 -38.70 -22.58
N ASN A 705 15.95 -37.84 -21.68
CA ASN A 705 15.65 -36.44 -21.97
C ASN A 705 16.51 -35.42 -21.19
N ARG A 706 17.23 -35.86 -20.14
CA ARG A 706 17.99 -34.99 -19.23
C ARG A 706 18.98 -34.07 -19.94
N GLU A 707 19.81 -34.59 -20.84
CA GLU A 707 20.81 -33.78 -21.55
C GLU A 707 20.19 -32.77 -22.52
N ILE A 708 19.06 -33.12 -23.13
CA ILE A 708 18.32 -32.23 -24.03
C ILE A 708 17.70 -31.09 -23.21
N LEU A 709 17.03 -31.42 -22.09
CA LEU A 709 16.42 -30.44 -21.20
C LEU A 709 17.46 -29.54 -20.53
N LYS A 710 18.63 -30.07 -20.19
CA LYS A 710 19.76 -29.31 -19.64
C LYS A 710 20.27 -28.25 -20.62
N LYS A 711 20.43 -28.62 -21.90
CA LYS A 711 20.81 -27.67 -22.96
C LYS A 711 19.75 -26.60 -23.19
N ALA A 712 18.48 -27.01 -23.24
CA ALA A 712 17.35 -26.09 -23.42
C ALA A 712 17.24 -25.11 -22.23
N TRP A 713 17.39 -25.59 -21.00
CA TRP A 713 17.40 -24.76 -19.80
C TRP A 713 18.53 -23.72 -19.82
N GLN A 714 19.75 -24.12 -20.20
CA GLN A 714 20.89 -23.21 -20.30
C GLN A 714 20.68 -22.14 -21.39
N ALA A 715 20.21 -22.54 -22.58
CA ALA A 715 19.92 -21.61 -23.68
C ALA A 715 18.80 -20.61 -23.31
N TYR A 716 17.80 -21.05 -22.55
CA TYR A 716 16.75 -20.16 -22.07
C TYR A 716 17.27 -19.16 -21.03
N ILE A 717 18.09 -19.58 -20.06
CA ILE A 717 18.66 -18.68 -19.04
C ILE A 717 19.62 -17.66 -19.67
N ASP A 718 20.53 -18.12 -20.54
CA ASP A 718 21.62 -17.28 -21.04
C ASP A 718 21.17 -16.35 -22.18
N GLU A 719 20.27 -16.81 -23.04
CA GLU A 719 19.95 -16.15 -24.31
C GLU A 719 18.45 -15.83 -24.50
N LEU A 720 17.58 -16.22 -23.55
CA LEU A 720 16.12 -16.11 -23.68
C LEU A 720 15.59 -16.77 -24.97
N ASP A 721 16.20 -17.88 -25.37
CA ASP A 721 15.88 -18.59 -26.60
C ASP A 721 14.42 -19.09 -26.62
N LYS A 722 13.69 -18.75 -27.68
CA LYS A 722 12.26 -19.07 -27.82
C LYS A 722 12.00 -20.54 -28.13
N GLU A 723 12.86 -21.20 -28.91
CA GLU A 723 12.71 -22.62 -29.24
C GLU A 723 13.01 -23.49 -28.01
N ALA A 724 13.99 -23.07 -27.20
CA ALA A 724 14.30 -23.67 -25.91
C ALA A 724 13.14 -23.50 -24.92
N LEU A 725 12.52 -22.32 -24.87
CA LEU A 725 11.31 -22.08 -24.06
C LEU A 725 10.14 -22.98 -24.49
N ASP A 726 9.88 -23.10 -25.79
CA ASP A 726 8.79 -23.95 -26.31
C ASP A 726 9.03 -25.44 -25.98
N LEU A 727 10.29 -25.89 -26.03
CA LEU A 727 10.65 -27.25 -25.61
C LEU A 727 10.41 -27.45 -24.11
N LEU A 728 10.86 -26.52 -23.26
CA LEU A 728 10.64 -26.58 -21.81
C LEU A 728 9.15 -26.59 -21.47
N LYS A 729 8.34 -25.75 -22.11
CA LYS A 729 6.87 -25.72 -21.97
C LYS A 729 6.25 -27.07 -22.33
N LYS A 730 6.64 -27.62 -23.48
CA LYS A 730 6.09 -28.89 -23.96
C LYS A 730 6.40 -30.06 -23.02
N THR A 731 7.51 -30.01 -22.30
CA THR A 731 7.98 -31.14 -21.48
C THR A 731 7.74 -30.99 -19.98
N LEU A 732 7.93 -29.80 -19.40
CA LEU A 732 8.00 -29.60 -17.95
C LEU A 732 6.83 -28.76 -17.40
N ASP A 733 5.92 -28.27 -18.24
CA ASP A 733 4.77 -27.52 -17.73
C ASP A 733 3.76 -28.43 -17.04
N ILE A 734 3.24 -27.92 -15.93
CA ILE A 734 2.21 -28.56 -15.15
C ILE A 734 0.86 -28.28 -15.83
N SER A 735 0.22 -29.34 -16.31
CA SER A 735 -1.09 -29.26 -16.98
C SER A 735 -2.19 -28.73 -16.05
N ILE A 736 -3.23 -28.10 -16.61
CA ILE A 736 -4.39 -27.61 -15.85
C ILE A 736 -5.01 -28.73 -15.00
N THR A 737 -5.09 -29.95 -15.53
CA THR A 737 -5.59 -31.13 -14.79
C THR A 737 -4.74 -31.49 -13.57
N GLN A 738 -3.41 -31.32 -13.65
CA GLN A 738 -2.52 -31.55 -12.51
C GLN A 738 -2.63 -30.42 -11.48
N GLN A 739 -2.85 -29.18 -11.93
CA GLN A 739 -3.09 -28.05 -11.05
C GLN A 739 -4.42 -28.23 -10.28
N GLU A 740 -5.49 -28.61 -10.96
CA GLU A 740 -6.80 -28.93 -10.34
C GLU A 740 -6.67 -30.07 -9.33
N HIS A 741 -5.93 -31.13 -9.68
CA HIS A 741 -5.68 -32.22 -8.75
C HIS A 741 -4.94 -31.76 -7.48
N PHE A 742 -3.93 -30.89 -7.61
CA PHE A 742 -3.26 -30.30 -6.46
C PHE A 742 -4.21 -29.46 -5.60
N LEU A 743 -5.06 -28.64 -6.23
CA LEU A 743 -6.07 -27.84 -5.51
C LEU A 743 -7.05 -28.73 -4.74
N ASP A 744 -7.51 -29.84 -5.32
CA ASP A 744 -8.41 -30.79 -4.66
C ASP A 744 -7.72 -31.52 -3.50
N LEU A 745 -6.46 -31.91 -3.67
CA LEU A 745 -5.65 -32.50 -2.58
C LEU A 745 -5.52 -31.53 -1.41
N MET A 746 -5.18 -30.27 -1.68
CA MET A 746 -5.04 -29.24 -0.64
C MET A 746 -6.39 -28.92 0.02
N LYS A 747 -7.47 -28.88 -0.76
CA LYS A 747 -8.84 -28.69 -0.25
C LYS A 747 -9.30 -29.86 0.62
N ASN A 748 -8.94 -31.09 0.27
CA ASN A 748 -9.24 -32.25 1.11
C ASN A 748 -8.38 -32.29 2.38
N LYS A 749 -7.11 -31.86 2.29
CA LYS A 749 -6.14 -31.89 3.40
C LYS A 749 -6.38 -30.78 4.43
N TYR A 750 -6.66 -29.56 3.98
CA TYR A 750 -6.79 -28.37 4.83
C TYR A 750 -8.20 -27.78 4.86
N GLY A 751 -9.14 -28.36 4.12
CA GLY A 751 -10.53 -27.93 4.10
C GLY A 751 -10.68 -26.48 3.64
N GLU A 752 -11.54 -25.73 4.35
CA GLU A 752 -11.78 -24.33 4.06
C GLU A 752 -10.58 -23.41 4.39
N GLN A 753 -9.59 -23.84 5.17
CA GLN A 753 -8.38 -23.03 5.40
C GLN A 753 -7.61 -22.80 4.09
N PHE A 754 -7.64 -23.78 3.19
CA PHE A 754 -7.01 -23.65 1.88
C PHE A 754 -7.71 -22.61 0.98
N THR A 755 -8.99 -22.31 1.22
CA THR A 755 -9.76 -21.39 0.37
C THR A 755 -9.14 -19.98 0.36
N PHE A 756 -8.50 -19.57 1.47
CA PHE A 756 -7.77 -18.30 1.56
C PHE A 756 -6.49 -18.27 0.73
N PHE A 757 -5.84 -19.42 0.53
CA PHE A 757 -4.58 -19.56 -0.22
C PHE A 757 -4.79 -20.02 -1.67
N GLN A 758 -6.00 -20.42 -2.04
CA GLN A 758 -6.33 -20.92 -3.38
C GLN A 758 -5.95 -19.92 -4.48
N ARG A 759 -6.20 -18.63 -4.26
CA ARG A 759 -5.81 -17.57 -5.21
C ARG A 759 -4.29 -17.46 -5.34
N GLN A 760 -3.54 -17.62 -4.25
CA GLN A 760 -2.08 -17.60 -4.27
C GLN A 760 -1.53 -18.78 -5.07
N VAL A 761 -2.08 -19.98 -4.89
CA VAL A 761 -1.69 -21.18 -5.64
C VAL A 761 -2.01 -21.03 -7.13
N LEU A 762 -3.21 -20.54 -7.47
CA LEU A 762 -3.58 -20.27 -8.86
C LEU A 762 -2.65 -19.24 -9.52
N LYS A 763 -2.24 -18.20 -8.79
CA LYS A 763 -1.28 -17.20 -9.27
C LYS A 763 0.13 -17.79 -9.44
N ALA A 764 0.52 -18.77 -8.62
CA ALA A 764 1.81 -19.44 -8.76
C ALA A 764 1.88 -20.30 -10.03
N PHE A 765 0.76 -20.91 -10.44
CA PHE A 765 0.65 -21.66 -11.70
C PHE A 765 0.33 -20.81 -12.94
N ALA A 766 -0.03 -19.53 -12.77
CA ALA A 766 -0.31 -18.66 -13.90
C ALA A 766 0.98 -18.35 -14.69
N LEU A 767 0.97 -18.64 -15.99
CA LEU A 767 2.06 -18.37 -16.92
C LEU A 767 1.67 -17.27 -17.91
N ASP A 768 2.57 -16.31 -18.15
CA ASP A 768 2.48 -15.39 -19.27
C ASP A 768 3.03 -16.04 -20.55
N SER A 769 2.75 -15.43 -21.72
CA SER A 769 3.20 -15.99 -23.01
C SER A 769 4.72 -16.18 -23.14
N LYS A 770 5.50 -15.56 -22.24
CA LYS A 770 6.98 -15.58 -22.21
C LYS A 770 7.57 -16.46 -21.10
N ASP A 771 6.76 -17.10 -20.26
CA ASP A 771 7.23 -17.87 -19.10
C ASP A 771 6.90 -19.37 -19.22
N ALA A 772 7.64 -20.22 -18.51
CA ALA A 772 7.36 -21.64 -18.32
C ALA A 772 7.35 -21.99 -16.82
N HIS A 773 6.70 -23.07 -16.41
CA HIS A 773 6.73 -23.48 -15.00
C HIS A 773 8.15 -23.81 -14.52
N ALA A 774 9.01 -24.27 -15.44
CA ALA A 774 10.44 -24.46 -15.18
C ALA A 774 11.14 -23.16 -14.70
N SER A 775 10.80 -22.00 -15.26
CA SER A 775 11.35 -20.70 -14.83
C SER A 775 10.69 -20.18 -13.56
N ARG A 776 9.37 -20.35 -13.45
CA ARG A 776 8.59 -19.88 -12.29
C ARG A 776 8.95 -20.60 -11.00
N PHE A 777 9.33 -21.87 -11.11
CA PHE A 777 9.66 -22.75 -9.98
C PHE A 777 11.14 -23.11 -9.90
N GLU A 778 12.05 -22.31 -10.46
CA GLU A 778 13.50 -22.61 -10.44
C GLU A 778 14.03 -22.97 -9.04
N TYR A 779 13.50 -22.30 -8.00
CA TYR A 779 13.84 -22.52 -6.59
C TYR A 779 13.55 -23.94 -6.06
N VAL A 780 12.82 -24.78 -6.80
CA VAL A 780 12.59 -26.19 -6.42
C VAL A 780 13.78 -27.10 -6.71
N GLY A 781 14.87 -26.56 -7.26
CA GLY A 781 16.11 -27.29 -7.50
C GLY A 781 16.18 -27.97 -8.87
N LEU A 782 15.55 -27.40 -9.89
CA LEU A 782 15.54 -27.93 -11.26
C LEU A 782 16.96 -28.20 -11.79
N GLN A 783 17.91 -27.31 -11.49
CA GLN A 783 19.31 -27.47 -11.90
C GLN A 783 19.96 -28.74 -11.31
N GLN A 784 19.59 -29.12 -10.08
CA GLN A 784 20.11 -30.34 -9.45
C GLN A 784 19.52 -31.60 -10.10
N LEU A 785 18.22 -31.57 -10.43
CA LEU A 785 17.54 -32.65 -11.17
C LEU A 785 18.14 -32.85 -12.56
N LEU A 786 18.58 -31.77 -13.22
CA LEU A 786 19.24 -31.82 -14.53
C LEU A 786 20.73 -32.23 -14.46
N GLN A 787 21.38 -32.18 -13.29
CA GLN A 787 22.79 -32.56 -13.10
C GLN A 787 22.99 -34.04 -12.73
N GLY A 788 21.97 -34.75 -12.25
CA GLY A 788 21.97 -36.21 -12.12
C GLY A 788 22.82 -36.79 -10.98
N THR A 789 22.71 -36.27 -9.75
CA THR A 789 23.34 -36.90 -8.57
C THR A 789 22.37 -37.79 -7.80
N ALA A 790 22.77 -39.05 -7.60
CA ALA A 790 22.11 -40.00 -6.70
C ALA A 790 22.20 -39.53 -5.24
N VAL A 791 21.07 -39.45 -4.55
CA VAL A 791 21.02 -39.31 -3.09
C VAL A 791 21.07 -40.72 -2.50
N SER A 792 22.22 -41.13 -1.98
CA SER A 792 22.39 -42.37 -1.21
C SER A 792 22.23 -42.11 0.30
N GLY A 793 21.18 -42.69 0.89
CA GLY A 793 21.01 -43.01 2.32
C GLY A 793 20.18 -42.03 3.14
N SER A 794 19.04 -42.37 3.77
CA SER A 794 18.26 -43.62 3.88
C SER A 794 16.84 -43.28 4.40
N PRO A 795 15.85 -44.17 4.24
CA PRO A 795 14.42 -43.83 4.18
C PRO A 795 13.71 -43.95 5.53
N SER A 796 12.84 -43.00 5.84
CA SER A 796 11.70 -43.23 6.75
C SER A 796 10.44 -43.40 5.90
N ASN A 797 10.16 -44.66 5.56
CA ASN A 797 8.83 -45.09 5.15
C ASN A 797 7.81 -44.64 6.20
N ILE A 798 6.87 -43.77 5.83
CA ILE A 798 5.48 -43.91 6.25
C ILE A 798 4.60 -43.59 5.03
N GLY A 799 4.29 -44.64 4.27
CA GLY A 799 3.17 -44.61 3.34
C GLY A 799 1.88 -44.51 4.15
N PHE A 800 1.15 -43.41 3.99
CA PHE A 800 -0.08 -43.15 4.72
C PHE A 800 -1.28 -43.40 3.79
N PHE A 801 -1.56 -44.68 3.47
CA PHE A 801 -2.86 -45.11 2.96
C PHE A 801 -3.20 -46.52 3.45
N ALA A 802 -4.41 -46.64 3.99
CA ALA A 802 -5.19 -47.83 4.38
C ALA A 802 -4.91 -48.46 5.76
N GLN A 803 -5.84 -48.24 6.71
CA GLN A 803 -6.77 -49.27 7.19
C GLN A 803 -7.87 -48.67 8.10
N THR A 804 -9.07 -49.22 7.97
CA THR A 804 -10.28 -48.95 8.76
C THR A 804 -10.12 -49.36 10.23
N PRO A 805 -10.81 -48.71 11.18
CA PRO A 805 -10.65 -48.97 12.62
C PRO A 805 -11.53 -50.13 13.11
N ASP A 806 -10.95 -51.00 13.95
CA ASP A 806 -11.68 -51.88 14.85
C ASP A 806 -11.44 -51.44 16.32
N PRO A 807 -12.40 -51.70 17.23
CA PRO A 807 -12.55 -50.94 18.46
C PRO A 807 -11.70 -51.52 19.60
N ILE A 808 -11.02 -50.66 20.37
CA ILE A 808 -10.29 -51.08 21.57
C ILE A 808 -11.01 -50.62 22.84
N ASN A 809 -11.28 -51.65 23.64
CA ASN A 809 -11.79 -51.73 24.99
C ASN A 809 -11.36 -50.62 25.95
N ILE A 810 -12.38 -50.08 26.61
CA ILE A 810 -12.30 -49.39 27.90
C ILE A 810 -11.86 -50.42 28.94
N VAL A 811 -10.71 -50.20 29.58
CA VAL A 811 -10.34 -50.91 30.81
C VAL A 811 -10.88 -50.13 32.00
N GLU A 812 -11.68 -50.82 32.79
CA GLU A 812 -12.39 -50.34 33.97
C GLU A 812 -11.45 -49.91 35.11
N SER A 813 -11.95 -48.91 35.84
CA SER A 813 -11.56 -48.48 37.19
C SER A 813 -11.33 -49.62 38.20
N PRO A 814 -10.35 -49.52 39.13
CA PRO A 814 -10.36 -50.34 40.32
C PRO A 814 -11.22 -49.69 41.41
N GLN A 815 -12.41 -50.28 41.64
CA GLN A 815 -13.11 -50.12 42.90
C GLN A 815 -12.41 -50.91 44.01
N SER A 816 -12.34 -50.26 45.17
CA SER A 816 -12.00 -50.83 46.48
C SER A 816 -12.72 -52.14 46.79
N ASN A 817 -11.99 -53.12 47.33
CA ASN A 817 -12.58 -54.15 48.19
C ASN A 817 -11.71 -54.32 49.45
N LEU A 818 -12.23 -53.83 50.56
CA LEU A 818 -11.96 -54.34 51.90
C LEU A 818 -12.64 -55.71 52.03
N THR A 819 -11.90 -56.75 52.38
CA THR A 819 -12.30 -57.85 53.28
C THR A 819 -11.10 -58.79 53.47
N GLY A 820 -10.64 -58.94 54.72
CA GLY A 820 -9.55 -59.82 55.12
C GLY A 820 -8.58 -59.14 56.05
#